data_AF-Q0CXT8-F1
#
_entry.id   AF-Q0CXT8-F1
#
_cell.length_a   1.000
_cell.length_b   1.000
_cell.length_c   1.000
_cell.angle_alpha   90.00
_cell.angle_beta   90.00
_cell.angle_gamma   90.00
#
_symmetry.space_group_name_H-M   'P 1'
#
loop_
_entity.id
_entity.type
_entity.pdbx_description
1 polymer ?
#
loop_
_entity_poly.entity_id
_entity_poly.type
_entity_poly.pdbx_seq_one_letter_code
_entity_poly.pdbx_strand_id
1 'polypeptide(L)'
;MAHSPRRTMEPVELPGGSAVDAQPPPRYSLVANAELTQEAGSLQADGRIDINLESKIARTLAKIIDLQQEDIHNPPPDYVDERPAEPASCAIKLNIVIQIVGSRGDVQPFIALGMALKEHGHRVRIATHDTFEGFVYESGLEFYPIGGDPAELMAFMVKNPGLIPQMKSLREGEVRKKQAMVATMLDGCWRSCIDDDPRTKEPFVADAIIANPPSFAHIHCAQALSIPVHLMFTMPWSSTRAFPHPLANLNASSMRPTTANWVSYGVVEWLTWQGLGDIINRWRASIDLDPVPATEGPNLAEALKVPFTYCWSPALMPKPQDWPAHIELEDFLKSGPPPVYIGFGSIVVDDPQKLIDTVLRAVAHAGVRAIVSKGWSGISGNASKNIYYIDECPHEWLFQHVAAVVHHGGAGTTACGLRLGRPTAVVPFFGDQPFWGHMVARAGAGPKPIPYASLTFEKLAAAIQFCLTPNAITAAQNIAQQMQTERGVMSAVESFYSHLPLDRMRCCVMPDQAAAWTYRKGKKTLNLSKVAVQVLIQNERINEKQLRCYDVNPIYIENRRWDPLTGVLSASAVTGSKMLRSTGEMLYNPYVEYRRGRSPKPSSEGGVRARSSPCSALPSPHDSTQTSSTDDTPSLNSATPSRQLSDTQGVRSLATAGNMVAATVKGFGKFTGTYFKGVVVDIPHAAAEGFRQVPRLYGEQPEEYGAIQDWKSGAIVGGKNFVEGMTDGLTGIFTKPVKGAREQGALGAAKGFMKGTIGLATKVPSAGLGLVAYPFYGISKSIEATVRGRSRKIIVHARLKEGLFQYQILEVFETRLRAVDA
;
A
#
# COMPACT_ATOMS: atom_id res chain seq x y z
N MET A 1 -74.51 -52.60 0.59
CA MET A 1 -73.96 -53.96 0.79
C MET A 1 -73.42 -54.46 -0.54
N ALA A 2 -72.15 -54.85 -0.63
CA ALA A 2 -71.61 -55.81 -1.62
C ALA A 2 -70.08 -55.88 -1.48
N HIS A 3 -69.53 -57.08 -1.29
CA HIS A 3 -68.15 -57.37 -1.66
C HIS A 3 -68.08 -57.66 -3.18
N SER A 4 -67.00 -57.25 -3.83
CA SER A 4 -66.26 -58.13 -4.76
C SER A 4 -64.84 -57.60 -5.00
N PRO A 5 -63.78 -58.44 -5.04
CA PRO A 5 -62.39 -57.96 -4.98
C PRO A 5 -61.59 -58.06 -6.30
N ARG A 6 -60.58 -57.19 -6.40
CA ARG A 6 -59.30 -57.32 -7.12
C ARG A 6 -59.32 -57.81 -8.59
N ARG A 7 -59.08 -56.86 -9.50
CA ARG A 7 -58.14 -57.04 -10.63
C ARG A 7 -57.19 -55.84 -10.70
N THR A 8 -55.92 -56.11 -11.00
CA THR A 8 -54.86 -55.12 -11.17
C THR A 8 -54.94 -54.46 -12.55
N MET A 9 -54.86 -53.13 -12.59
CA MET A 9 -54.50 -52.35 -13.77
C MET A 9 -53.60 -51.18 -13.35
N GLU A 10 -52.72 -50.76 -14.25
CA GLU A 10 -51.63 -49.82 -14.01
C GLU A 10 -52.13 -48.38 -13.82
N PRO A 11 -51.49 -47.56 -12.96
CA PRO A 11 -51.75 -46.13 -12.90
C PRO A 11 -51.03 -45.40 -14.03
N VAL A 12 -51.79 -44.74 -14.91
CA VAL A 12 -51.25 -43.85 -15.94
C VAL A 12 -50.56 -42.64 -15.30
N GLU A 13 -49.34 -42.35 -15.72
CA GLU A 13 -48.51 -41.28 -15.20
C GLU A 13 -49.05 -39.88 -15.52
N LEU A 14 -48.93 -38.96 -14.56
CA LEU A 14 -48.88 -37.51 -14.81
C LEU A 14 -47.55 -36.97 -14.26
N PRO A 15 -46.81 -36.11 -14.98
CA PRO A 15 -45.36 -36.00 -14.76
C PRO A 15 -44.97 -35.26 -13.47
N GLY A 16 -43.86 -35.69 -12.87
CA GLY A 16 -43.39 -35.22 -11.58
C GLY A 16 -43.00 -33.73 -11.52
N GLY A 17 -43.15 -33.14 -10.33
CA GLY A 17 -42.81 -31.75 -10.07
C GLY A 17 -41.32 -31.46 -10.20
N SER A 18 -40.98 -30.40 -10.93
CA SER A 18 -39.62 -29.86 -10.96
C SER A 18 -39.30 -29.15 -9.65
N ALA A 19 -38.14 -29.48 -9.07
CA ALA A 19 -37.57 -28.68 -8.00
C ALA A 19 -37.32 -27.25 -8.53
N VAL A 20 -37.82 -26.24 -7.82
CA VAL A 20 -37.49 -24.84 -8.15
C VAL A 20 -36.05 -24.61 -7.75
N ASP A 21 -35.20 -24.57 -8.79
CA ASP A 21 -33.76 -24.43 -8.69
C ASP A 21 -33.41 -23.16 -7.89
N ALA A 22 -32.66 -23.34 -6.80
CA ALA A 22 -32.26 -22.26 -5.92
C ALA A 22 -31.11 -21.49 -6.58
N GLN A 23 -31.47 -20.63 -7.54
CA GLN A 23 -30.56 -19.74 -8.28
C GLN A 23 -29.52 -19.14 -7.30
N PRO A 24 -28.22 -19.41 -7.50
CA PRO A 24 -27.19 -18.81 -6.66
C PRO A 24 -27.24 -17.28 -6.81
N PRO A 25 -26.87 -16.52 -5.76
CA PRO A 25 -26.89 -15.06 -5.81
C PRO A 25 -26.06 -14.54 -7.00
N PRO A 26 -26.47 -13.44 -7.64
CA PRO A 26 -25.86 -12.98 -8.88
C PRO A 26 -24.35 -12.78 -8.71
N ARG A 27 -23.58 -13.26 -9.70
CA ARG A 27 -22.12 -13.09 -9.73
C ARG A 27 -21.77 -11.61 -9.58
N TYR A 28 -20.81 -11.32 -8.70
CA TYR A 28 -20.26 -9.98 -8.54
C TYR A 28 -19.79 -9.43 -9.90
N SER A 29 -20.39 -8.33 -10.34
CA SER A 29 -19.93 -7.65 -11.56
C SER A 29 -18.61 -6.94 -11.26
N LEU A 30 -17.51 -7.45 -11.82
CA LEU A 30 -16.32 -6.64 -12.08
C LEU A 30 -16.79 -5.44 -12.92
N VAL A 31 -16.68 -4.22 -12.38
CA VAL A 31 -17.03 -2.98 -13.11
C VAL A 31 -15.85 -2.54 -13.98
N ALA A 32 -15.39 -3.49 -14.80
CA ALA A 32 -14.48 -3.39 -15.93
C ALA A 32 -14.61 -4.74 -16.67
N ASN A 33 -14.77 -4.73 -18.01
CA ASN A 33 -15.02 -5.97 -18.77
C ASN A 33 -13.94 -7.02 -18.49
N ALA A 34 -14.35 -8.23 -18.09
CA ALA A 34 -13.43 -9.35 -17.87
C ALA A 34 -12.60 -9.70 -19.14
N GLU A 35 -13.13 -9.36 -20.32
CA GLU A 35 -12.45 -9.45 -21.62
C GLU A 35 -11.20 -8.54 -21.71
N LEU A 36 -11.25 -7.32 -21.15
CA LEU A 36 -10.12 -6.39 -21.17
C LEU A 36 -8.96 -6.89 -20.29
N THR A 37 -9.27 -7.53 -19.17
CA THR A 37 -8.27 -8.16 -18.31
C THR A 37 -7.65 -9.40 -18.96
N GLN A 38 -8.38 -10.13 -19.80
CA GLN A 38 -7.85 -11.25 -20.59
C GLN A 38 -7.01 -10.79 -21.79
N GLU A 39 -7.34 -9.68 -22.45
CA GLU A 39 -6.55 -9.15 -23.59
C GLU A 39 -5.20 -8.53 -23.16
N ALA A 40 -5.08 -8.06 -21.92
CA ALA A 40 -3.92 -7.29 -21.44
C ALA A 40 -2.65 -8.13 -21.20
N GLY A 41 -2.81 -9.38 -20.73
CA GLY A 41 -1.67 -10.25 -20.45
C GLY A 41 -2.02 -11.64 -19.93
N SER A 42 -1.10 -12.58 -20.16
CA SER A 42 -1.14 -13.96 -19.66
C SER A 42 -0.11 -14.18 -18.55
N LEU A 43 -0.34 -15.19 -17.71
CA LEU A 43 0.54 -15.49 -16.58
C LEU A 43 1.40 -16.72 -16.85
N GLN A 44 2.72 -16.58 -16.69
CA GLN A 44 3.68 -17.68 -16.85
C GLN A 44 4.04 -18.35 -15.53
N ALA A 45 4.86 -19.40 -15.58
CA ALA A 45 5.29 -20.16 -14.41
C ALA A 45 6.42 -19.49 -13.58
N ASP A 46 6.92 -18.32 -14.00
CA ASP A 46 8.13 -17.65 -13.48
C ASP A 46 7.87 -16.38 -12.64
N GLY A 47 6.61 -16.12 -12.27
CA GLY A 47 6.23 -14.98 -11.43
C GLY A 47 5.91 -13.70 -12.21
N ARG A 48 6.17 -13.65 -13.52
CA ARG A 48 6.09 -12.43 -14.33
C ARG A 48 4.82 -12.40 -15.18
N ILE A 49 4.39 -11.18 -15.47
CA ILE A 49 3.18 -10.90 -16.25
C ILE A 49 3.59 -10.70 -17.71
N ASP A 50 3.17 -11.56 -18.63
CA ASP A 50 3.34 -11.30 -20.06
C ASP A 50 2.46 -10.14 -20.49
N ILE A 51 3.06 -9.01 -20.87
CA ILE A 51 2.32 -7.85 -21.35
C ILE A 51 2.13 -7.97 -22.86
N ASN A 52 0.87 -8.03 -23.29
CA ASN A 52 0.53 -7.87 -24.69
C ASN A 52 0.56 -6.37 -25.05
N LEU A 53 1.67 -5.92 -25.62
CA LEU A 53 1.86 -4.52 -26.04
C LEU A 53 0.93 -4.09 -27.18
N GLU A 54 0.34 -5.05 -27.90
CA GLU A 54 -0.70 -4.80 -28.91
C GLU A 54 -2.13 -4.78 -28.32
N SER A 55 -2.29 -4.98 -27.01
CA SER A 55 -3.60 -4.88 -26.34
C SER A 55 -4.21 -3.47 -26.43
N LYS A 56 -5.54 -3.36 -26.29
CA LYS A 56 -6.23 -2.04 -26.30
C LYS A 56 -5.76 -1.15 -25.14
N ILE A 57 -5.43 -1.74 -24.00
CA ILE A 57 -4.91 -1.03 -22.81
C ILE A 57 -3.50 -0.52 -23.07
N ALA A 58 -2.57 -1.37 -23.52
CA ALA A 58 -1.20 -0.96 -23.83
C ALA A 58 -1.16 0.14 -24.91
N ARG A 59 -1.97 0.02 -25.97
CA ARG A 59 -2.10 1.06 -27.01
C ARG A 59 -2.75 2.35 -26.52
N THR A 60 -3.61 2.31 -25.50
CA THR A 60 -4.19 3.52 -24.88
C THR A 60 -3.15 4.20 -23.98
N LEU A 61 -2.44 3.44 -23.15
CA LEU A 61 -1.35 3.96 -22.31
C LEU A 61 -0.22 4.56 -23.17
N ALA A 62 0.16 3.91 -24.27
CA ALA A 62 1.19 4.42 -25.19
C ALA A 62 0.84 5.81 -25.77
N LYS A 63 -0.44 6.05 -26.10
CA LYS A 63 -0.90 7.37 -26.59
C LYS A 63 -0.82 8.47 -25.53
N ILE A 64 -0.95 8.13 -24.25
CA ILE A 64 -0.79 9.10 -23.15
C ILE A 64 0.67 9.55 -23.05
N ILE A 65 1.63 8.64 -23.30
CA ILE A 65 3.08 8.95 -23.31
C ILE A 65 3.45 9.88 -24.47
N ASP A 66 2.89 9.65 -25.66
CA ASP A 66 3.16 10.50 -26.83
C ASP A 66 2.67 11.94 -26.62
N LEU A 67 1.61 12.14 -25.84
CA LEU A 67 1.12 13.46 -25.41
C LEU A 67 1.97 14.12 -24.30
N GLN A 68 2.89 13.38 -23.68
CA GLN A 68 3.79 13.87 -22.63
C GLN A 68 5.24 14.12 -23.13
N GLN A 69 5.48 14.13 -24.44
CA GLN A 69 6.84 14.21 -25.02
C GLN A 69 7.51 15.60 -25.01
N GLU A 70 6.95 16.65 -24.39
CA GLU A 70 7.53 18.01 -24.53
C GLU A 70 8.74 18.33 -23.61
N ASP A 71 9.05 17.55 -22.57
CA ASP A 71 10.21 17.80 -21.68
C ASP A 71 11.57 17.27 -22.22
N ILE A 72 11.69 17.01 -23.53
CA ILE A 72 12.87 16.36 -24.14
C ILE A 72 13.85 17.38 -24.75
N HIS A 73 14.36 18.35 -23.97
CA HIS A 73 15.39 19.26 -24.50
C HIS A 73 16.54 19.73 -23.61
N ASN A 74 16.58 19.39 -22.32
CA ASN A 74 17.77 19.63 -21.49
C ASN A 74 18.32 18.29 -20.98
N PRO A 75 19.59 17.92 -21.27
CA PRO A 75 20.27 16.94 -20.45
C PRO A 75 20.41 17.49 -19.02
N PRO A 76 20.41 16.64 -17.98
CA PRO A 76 20.73 17.10 -16.63
C PRO A 76 22.15 17.70 -16.58
N PRO A 77 22.41 18.67 -15.69
CA PRO A 77 23.74 19.24 -15.54
C PRO A 77 24.76 18.18 -15.08
N ASP A 78 26.02 18.38 -15.44
CA ASP A 78 27.12 17.51 -15.01
C ASP A 78 27.22 17.46 -13.48
N TYR A 79 27.38 16.26 -12.92
CA TYR A 79 27.50 16.08 -11.48
C TYR A 79 28.89 16.48 -11.00
N VAL A 80 29.00 17.69 -10.46
CA VAL A 80 30.04 18.04 -9.52
C VAL A 80 29.69 17.37 -8.20
N ASP A 81 30.64 16.62 -7.61
CA ASP A 81 30.59 16.22 -6.19
C ASP A 81 30.81 17.47 -5.32
N GLU A 82 29.87 18.41 -5.39
CA GLU A 82 29.72 19.50 -4.42
C GLU A 82 29.24 18.85 -3.13
N ARG A 83 30.20 18.24 -2.43
CA ARG A 83 30.08 17.85 -1.03
C ARG A 83 29.41 19.02 -0.31
N PRO A 84 28.20 18.85 0.24
CA PRO A 84 27.65 19.84 1.14
C PRO A 84 28.70 20.06 2.24
N ALA A 85 29.12 21.31 2.43
CA ALA A 85 30.23 21.63 3.34
C ALA A 85 29.97 21.17 4.79
N GLU A 86 28.70 20.91 5.11
CA GLU A 86 28.26 20.20 6.31
C GLU A 86 27.31 19.05 5.93
N PRO A 87 27.34 17.91 6.65
CA PRO A 87 26.41 16.80 6.41
C PRO A 87 24.95 17.26 6.59
N ALA A 88 24.04 16.75 5.75
CA ALA A 88 22.63 17.12 5.84
C ALA A 88 22.05 16.70 7.19
N SER A 89 21.83 17.67 8.09
CA SER A 89 21.37 17.43 9.44
C SER A 89 19.89 17.83 9.58
N CYS A 90 19.05 16.87 9.99
CA CYS A 90 17.70 17.19 10.40
C CYS A 90 17.72 17.66 11.85
N ALA A 91 17.72 18.97 12.07
CA ALA A 91 17.68 19.56 13.40
C ALA A 91 16.37 19.27 14.19
N ILE A 92 15.39 18.62 13.56
CA ILE A 92 14.09 18.27 14.15
C ILE A 92 14.10 16.78 14.48
N LYS A 93 13.82 16.43 15.74
CA LYS A 93 13.64 15.04 16.18
C LYS A 93 12.25 14.57 15.73
N LEU A 94 12.23 13.47 14.98
CA LEU A 94 11.03 12.89 14.37
C LEU A 94 10.75 11.50 14.93
N ASN A 95 9.46 11.17 15.04
CA ASN A 95 9.03 9.78 15.06
C ASN A 95 8.88 9.29 13.62
N ILE A 96 9.68 8.30 13.22
CA ILE A 96 9.68 7.75 11.86
C ILE A 96 9.20 6.31 11.94
N VAL A 97 8.15 6.00 11.18
CA VAL A 97 7.71 4.61 10.97
C VAL A 97 8.15 4.14 9.59
N ILE A 98 8.75 2.95 9.54
CA ILE A 98 9.27 2.32 8.33
C ILE A 98 8.42 1.07 8.03
N GLN A 99 7.57 1.13 7.01
CA GLN A 99 6.61 0.08 6.65
C GLN A 99 7.17 -0.85 5.57
N ILE A 100 7.34 -2.14 5.90
CA ILE A 100 8.03 -3.10 5.03
C ILE A 100 7.21 -4.39 4.94
N VAL A 101 6.80 -4.72 3.72
CA VAL A 101 6.22 -6.04 3.37
C VAL A 101 7.21 -6.78 2.49
N GLY A 102 7.61 -7.99 2.88
CA GLY A 102 8.59 -8.77 2.13
C GLY A 102 9.37 -9.79 2.94
N SER A 103 10.49 -10.22 2.37
CA SER A 103 11.44 -11.18 2.90
C SER A 103 12.52 -10.51 3.78
N ARG A 104 13.45 -11.30 4.34
CA ARG A 104 14.64 -10.77 5.04
C ARG A 104 15.47 -9.83 4.15
N GLY A 105 15.52 -10.09 2.83
CA GLY A 105 16.22 -9.25 1.86
C GLY A 105 15.55 -7.89 1.63
N ASP A 106 14.26 -7.78 1.93
CA ASP A 106 13.51 -6.53 1.92
C ASP A 106 13.68 -5.78 3.26
N VAL A 107 13.67 -6.50 4.39
CA VAL A 107 13.73 -5.89 5.75
C VAL A 107 15.14 -5.39 6.13
N GLN A 108 16.19 -6.16 5.81
CA GLN A 108 17.56 -5.86 6.24
C GLN A 108 18.09 -4.47 5.80
N PRO A 109 17.87 -3.98 4.56
CA PRO A 109 18.29 -2.63 4.16
C PRO A 109 17.66 -1.51 5.00
N PHE A 110 16.39 -1.67 5.41
CA PHE A 110 15.69 -0.69 6.23
C PHE A 110 16.08 -0.72 7.70
N ILE A 111 16.57 -1.86 8.22
CA ILE A 111 17.18 -1.91 9.55
C ILE A 111 18.44 -1.04 9.58
N ALA A 112 19.32 -1.18 8.58
CA ALA A 112 20.52 -0.33 8.47
C ALA A 112 20.17 1.17 8.34
N LEU A 113 19.15 1.50 7.53
CA LEU A 113 18.62 2.87 7.44
C LEU A 113 18.03 3.35 8.78
N GLY A 114 17.28 2.50 9.47
CA GLY A 114 16.66 2.84 10.76
C GLY A 114 17.68 3.08 11.86
N MET A 115 18.78 2.33 11.88
CA MET A 115 19.91 2.56 12.79
C MET A 115 20.56 3.92 12.55
N ALA A 116 20.87 4.27 11.29
CA ALA A 116 21.44 5.58 10.95
C ALA A 116 20.49 6.75 11.29
N LEU A 117 19.18 6.61 11.02
CA LEU A 117 18.18 7.61 11.42
C LEU A 117 18.08 7.75 12.95
N LYS A 118 18.26 6.66 13.71
CA LYS A 118 18.30 6.67 15.18
C LYS A 118 19.58 7.35 15.72
N GLU A 119 20.73 7.13 15.08
CA GLU A 119 21.99 7.84 15.41
C GLU A 119 21.85 9.35 15.23
N HIS A 120 21.06 9.80 14.25
CA HIS A 120 20.68 11.20 14.08
C HIS A 120 19.61 11.70 15.08
N GLY A 121 19.29 10.92 16.13
CA GLY A 121 18.40 11.32 17.21
C GLY A 121 16.90 11.19 16.92
N HIS A 122 16.52 10.46 15.87
CA HIS A 122 15.12 10.13 15.61
C HIS A 122 14.66 8.90 16.38
N ARG A 123 13.34 8.81 16.64
CA ARG A 123 12.70 7.62 17.18
C ARG A 123 12.17 6.78 16.03
N VAL A 124 12.77 5.61 15.82
CA VAL A 124 12.51 4.79 14.63
C VAL A 124 11.81 3.48 14.97
N ARG A 125 10.71 3.22 14.26
CA ARG A 125 9.88 2.03 14.38
C ARG A 125 9.80 1.28 13.05
N ILE A 126 10.21 0.01 13.05
CA ILE A 126 10.04 -0.89 11.91
C ILE A 126 8.69 -1.60 12.02
N ALA A 127 7.83 -1.39 11.04
CA ALA A 127 6.53 -2.04 10.92
C ALA A 127 6.61 -3.13 9.84
N THR A 128 6.71 -4.39 10.25
CA THR A 128 6.87 -5.54 9.35
C THR A 128 6.28 -6.82 9.95
N HIS A 129 6.52 -7.95 9.29
CA HIS A 129 5.99 -9.26 9.67
C HIS A 129 6.57 -9.77 11.00
N ASP A 130 5.73 -10.46 11.78
CA ASP A 130 6.00 -10.96 13.13
C ASP A 130 7.29 -11.79 13.24
N THR A 131 7.65 -12.54 12.19
CA THR A 131 8.88 -13.34 12.13
C THR A 131 10.19 -12.53 12.19
N PHE A 132 10.15 -11.20 12.04
CA PHE A 132 11.32 -10.33 12.11
C PHE A 132 11.43 -9.54 13.43
N GLU A 133 10.52 -9.75 14.39
CA GLU A 133 10.49 -9.07 15.70
C GLU A 133 11.87 -9.09 16.40
N GLY A 134 12.47 -10.28 16.54
CA GLY A 134 13.78 -10.45 17.17
C GLY A 134 14.88 -9.66 16.46
N PHE A 135 14.97 -9.77 15.14
CA PHE A 135 15.99 -9.10 14.33
C PHE A 135 15.92 -7.57 14.42
N VAL A 136 14.70 -7.00 14.50
CA VAL A 136 14.48 -5.56 14.71
C VAL A 136 14.91 -5.12 16.11
N TYR A 137 14.51 -5.85 17.16
CA TYR A 137 14.88 -5.51 18.53
C TYR A 137 16.37 -5.69 18.83
N GLU A 138 17.01 -6.73 18.27
CA GLU A 138 18.47 -6.96 18.36
C GLU A 138 19.26 -5.81 17.72
N SER A 139 18.70 -5.18 16.69
CA SER A 139 19.24 -3.97 16.04
C SER A 139 18.95 -2.68 16.82
N GLY A 140 18.28 -2.79 17.98
CA GLY A 140 17.96 -1.66 18.86
C GLY A 140 16.87 -0.72 18.35
N LEU A 141 16.01 -1.17 17.44
CA LEU A 141 14.89 -0.39 16.89
C LEU A 141 13.55 -0.78 17.54
N GLU A 142 12.53 0.08 17.47
CA GLU A 142 11.17 -0.33 17.83
C GLU A 142 10.58 -1.26 16.76
N PHE A 143 9.75 -2.21 17.18
CA PHE A 143 9.06 -3.14 16.29
C PHE A 143 7.54 -2.97 16.40
N TYR A 144 6.84 -3.10 15.28
CA TYR A 144 5.38 -3.18 15.24
C TYR A 144 4.92 -4.28 14.27
N PRO A 145 4.13 -5.28 14.72
CA PRO A 145 3.64 -6.34 13.84
C PRO A 145 2.54 -5.82 12.92
N ILE A 146 2.72 -5.98 11.61
CA ILE A 146 1.67 -5.71 10.62
C ILE A 146 0.86 -6.96 10.25
N GLY A 147 1.28 -8.14 10.73
CA GLY A 147 0.68 -9.42 10.36
C GLY A 147 1.03 -9.86 8.94
N GLY A 148 0.41 -10.97 8.53
CA GLY A 148 0.78 -11.69 7.30
C GLY A 148 2.09 -12.47 7.47
N ASP A 149 2.15 -13.65 6.88
CA ASP A 149 3.33 -14.51 6.95
C ASP A 149 4.12 -14.40 5.63
N PRO A 150 5.41 -13.99 5.66
CA PRO A 150 6.28 -13.99 4.48
C PRO A 150 6.33 -15.35 3.78
N ALA A 151 6.25 -16.46 4.53
CA ALA A 151 6.23 -17.80 3.95
C ALA A 151 4.90 -18.10 3.26
N GLU A 152 3.74 -17.67 3.77
CA GLU A 152 2.48 -17.77 3.03
C GLU A 152 2.47 -16.86 1.79
N LEU A 153 3.03 -15.66 1.87
CA LEU A 153 3.19 -14.72 0.75
C LEU A 153 4.11 -15.28 -0.34
N MET A 154 5.31 -15.76 0.03
CA MET A 154 6.27 -16.37 -0.91
C MET A 154 5.76 -17.71 -1.45
N ALA A 155 5.18 -18.58 -0.62
CA ALA A 155 4.58 -19.83 -1.10
C ALA A 155 3.37 -19.59 -2.00
N PHE A 156 2.64 -18.48 -1.81
CA PHE A 156 1.63 -18.03 -2.77
C PHE A 156 2.27 -17.57 -4.08
N MET A 157 3.31 -16.74 -4.07
CA MET A 157 4.03 -16.33 -5.29
C MET A 157 4.68 -17.50 -6.03
N VAL A 158 5.13 -18.55 -5.33
CA VAL A 158 5.69 -19.77 -5.95
C VAL A 158 4.59 -20.67 -6.51
N LYS A 159 3.45 -20.82 -5.83
CA LYS A 159 2.32 -21.67 -6.29
C LYS A 159 1.39 -20.97 -7.29
N ASN A 160 1.37 -19.65 -7.28
CA ASN A 160 0.67 -18.78 -8.21
C ASN A 160 1.69 -17.73 -8.67
N PRO A 161 2.55 -18.09 -9.65
CA PRO A 161 3.58 -17.22 -10.21
C PRO A 161 3.01 -15.95 -10.86
N GLY A 162 2.60 -14.97 -10.04
CA GLY A 162 2.08 -13.68 -10.46
C GLY A 162 1.28 -12.92 -9.40
N LEU A 163 1.11 -11.60 -9.63
CA LEU A 163 0.28 -10.71 -8.80
C LEU A 163 -1.23 -11.02 -8.88
N ILE A 164 -1.69 -11.70 -9.94
CA ILE A 164 -3.10 -12.03 -10.16
C ILE A 164 -3.31 -13.55 -9.99
N PRO A 165 -4.23 -14.00 -9.12
CA PRO A 165 -4.61 -15.41 -9.03
C PRO A 165 -5.18 -15.91 -10.37
N GLN A 166 -4.74 -17.07 -10.84
CA GLN A 166 -5.34 -17.69 -12.01
C GLN A 166 -6.83 -17.98 -11.77
N MET A 167 -7.65 -17.93 -12.82
CA MET A 167 -9.07 -18.31 -12.76
C MET A 167 -9.29 -19.75 -12.23
N LYS A 168 -8.26 -20.62 -12.31
CA LYS A 168 -8.24 -21.98 -11.77
C LYS A 168 -7.91 -22.08 -10.26
N SER A 169 -7.28 -21.07 -9.66
CA SER A 169 -7.07 -20.99 -8.20
C SER A 169 -8.22 -20.28 -7.46
N LEU A 170 -9.35 -20.06 -8.14
CA LEU A 170 -10.65 -19.70 -7.56
C LEU A 170 -11.32 -20.86 -6.77
N ARG A 171 -10.58 -21.54 -5.88
CA ARG A 171 -11.20 -22.27 -4.77
C ARG A 171 -11.74 -21.24 -3.79
N GLU A 172 -13.05 -21.30 -3.50
CA GLU A 172 -13.83 -20.20 -2.88
C GLU A 172 -13.36 -19.73 -1.48
N GLY A 173 -12.43 -20.45 -0.83
CA GLY A 173 -11.79 -20.04 0.42
C GLY A 173 -10.47 -19.27 0.28
N GLU A 174 -9.63 -19.56 -0.72
CA GLU A 174 -8.26 -19.03 -0.79
C GLU A 174 -8.22 -17.52 -1.04
N VAL A 175 -9.03 -17.04 -1.97
CA VAL A 175 -9.11 -15.59 -2.28
C VAL A 175 -9.60 -14.81 -1.06
N ARG A 176 -10.58 -15.34 -0.31
CA ARG A 176 -11.09 -14.69 0.91
C ARG A 176 -10.03 -14.63 2.01
N LYS A 177 -9.26 -15.70 2.23
CA LYS A 177 -8.14 -15.69 3.19
C LYS A 177 -7.09 -14.63 2.81
N LYS A 178 -6.73 -14.56 1.52
CA LYS A 178 -5.74 -13.59 1.01
C LYS A 178 -6.22 -12.14 1.08
N GLN A 179 -7.50 -11.88 0.77
CA GLN A 179 -8.10 -10.56 0.96
C GLN A 179 -8.16 -10.13 2.44
N ALA A 180 -8.40 -11.07 3.35
CA ALA A 180 -8.34 -10.83 4.79
C ALA A 180 -6.90 -10.51 5.24
N MET A 181 -5.90 -11.28 4.77
CA MET A 181 -4.48 -11.02 5.07
C MET A 181 -4.03 -9.62 4.62
N VAL A 182 -4.36 -9.20 3.39
CA VAL A 182 -4.07 -7.84 2.92
C VAL A 182 -4.79 -6.79 3.77
N ALA A 183 -6.05 -7.01 4.14
CA ALA A 183 -6.77 -6.10 5.02
C ALA A 183 -6.13 -6.00 6.42
N THR A 184 -5.60 -7.11 6.97
CA THR A 184 -4.82 -7.12 8.21
C THR A 184 -3.52 -6.33 8.06
N MET A 185 -2.77 -6.51 6.98
CA MET A 185 -1.55 -5.75 6.70
C MET A 185 -1.82 -4.24 6.59
N LEU A 186 -2.88 -3.84 5.88
CA LEU A 186 -3.30 -2.44 5.77
C LEU A 186 -3.66 -1.85 7.15
N ASP A 187 -4.41 -2.57 7.99
CA ASP A 187 -4.73 -2.14 9.36
C ASP A 187 -3.49 -2.08 10.25
N GLY A 188 -2.60 -3.08 10.17
CA GLY A 188 -1.34 -3.12 10.89
C GLY A 188 -0.42 -1.94 10.53
N CYS A 189 -0.28 -1.63 9.24
CA CYS A 189 0.43 -0.44 8.79
C CYS A 189 -0.23 0.86 9.29
N TRP A 190 -1.55 0.99 9.30
CA TRP A 190 -2.22 2.17 9.89
C TRP A 190 -1.92 2.30 11.37
N ARG A 191 -2.11 1.22 12.14
CA ARG A 191 -1.94 1.22 13.59
C ARG A 191 -0.48 1.46 14.01
N SER A 192 0.49 0.96 13.23
CA SER A 192 1.91 1.24 13.45
C SER A 192 2.25 2.74 13.53
N CYS A 193 1.45 3.60 12.89
CA CYS A 193 1.62 5.06 12.87
C CYS A 193 1.09 5.78 14.13
N ILE A 194 0.24 5.15 14.96
CA ILE A 194 -0.56 5.83 15.99
C ILE A 194 -0.77 5.07 17.31
N ASP A 195 -0.58 3.75 17.32
CA ASP A 195 -0.68 2.91 18.52
C ASP A 195 0.64 2.96 19.32
N ASP A 196 0.54 2.74 20.64
CA ASP A 196 1.71 2.61 21.51
C ASP A 196 2.67 1.50 21.03
N ASP A 197 3.93 1.55 21.48
CA ASP A 197 4.85 0.42 21.29
C ASP A 197 4.25 -0.87 21.90
N PRO A 198 4.21 -1.99 21.15
CA PRO A 198 3.61 -3.24 21.63
C PRO A 198 4.27 -3.80 22.90
N ARG A 199 5.55 -3.50 23.15
CA ARG A 199 6.37 -4.03 24.25
C ARG A 199 6.51 -3.03 25.39
N THR A 200 6.98 -1.81 25.12
CA THR A 200 7.21 -0.78 26.15
C THR A 200 5.95 -0.03 26.57
N LYS A 201 4.89 -0.09 25.75
CA LYS A 201 3.64 0.69 25.89
C LYS A 201 3.83 2.21 25.81
N GLU A 202 4.99 2.66 25.33
CA GLU A 202 5.26 4.08 25.11
C GLU A 202 4.44 4.60 23.93
N PRO A 203 3.64 5.67 24.11
CA PRO A 203 2.82 6.23 23.02
C PRO A 203 3.68 6.68 21.86
N PHE A 204 3.22 6.46 20.62
CA PHE A 204 3.94 6.83 19.41
C PHE A 204 2.98 7.41 18.37
N VAL A 205 3.29 8.58 17.82
CA VAL A 205 2.62 9.10 16.61
C VAL A 205 3.64 9.49 15.57
N ALA A 206 3.55 8.88 14.39
CA ALA A 206 4.46 9.14 13.27
C ALA A 206 4.40 10.61 12.81
N ASP A 207 5.58 11.21 12.65
CA ASP A 207 5.77 12.54 12.06
C ASP A 207 6.23 12.44 10.59
N ALA A 208 6.71 11.26 10.16
CA ALA A 208 7.02 10.89 8.78
C ALA A 208 6.90 9.37 8.54
N ILE A 209 6.69 8.96 7.29
CA ILE A 209 6.64 7.55 6.87
C ILE A 209 7.74 7.27 5.84
N ILE A 210 8.46 6.16 6.02
CA ILE A 210 9.25 5.52 4.97
C ILE A 210 8.58 4.18 4.65
N ALA A 211 8.49 3.76 3.39
CA ALA A 211 7.86 2.48 3.06
C ALA A 211 8.39 1.84 1.77
N ASN A 212 8.26 0.53 1.65
CA ASN A 212 8.36 -0.13 0.34
C ASN A 212 6.97 -0.20 -0.36
N PRO A 213 6.90 -0.15 -1.71
CA PRO A 213 5.63 -0.20 -2.45
C PRO A 213 4.73 -1.41 -2.11
N PRO A 214 5.24 -2.63 -1.88
CA PRO A 214 4.43 -3.78 -1.46
C PRO A 214 3.63 -3.62 -0.16
N SER A 215 3.87 -2.57 0.64
CA SER A 215 3.08 -2.29 1.83
C SER A 215 1.68 -1.72 1.53
N PHE A 216 1.48 -1.07 0.38
CA PHE A 216 0.24 -0.47 -0.15
C PHE A 216 -0.52 0.56 0.75
N ALA A 217 -0.27 0.59 2.06
CA ALA A 217 -0.92 1.50 3.01
C ALA A 217 -0.29 2.90 3.04
N HIS A 218 1.00 2.99 2.72
CA HIS A 218 1.90 4.14 2.90
C HIS A 218 1.29 5.52 2.54
N ILE A 219 0.86 5.74 1.29
CA ILE A 219 0.27 7.02 0.82
C ILE A 219 -1.03 7.34 1.57
N HIS A 220 -1.77 6.31 1.97
CA HIS A 220 -3.07 6.46 2.62
C HIS A 220 -2.92 6.78 4.12
N CYS A 221 -1.97 6.15 4.82
CA CYS A 221 -1.60 6.52 6.18
C CYS A 221 -1.06 7.95 6.23
N ALA A 222 -0.18 8.31 5.28
CA ALA A 222 0.35 9.66 5.13
C ALA A 222 -0.75 10.70 4.88
N GLN A 223 -1.75 10.36 4.04
CA GLN A 223 -2.92 11.18 3.79
C GLN A 223 -3.79 11.38 5.04
N ALA A 224 -4.01 10.34 5.84
CA ALA A 224 -4.83 10.43 7.05
C ALA A 224 -4.17 11.25 8.17
N LEU A 225 -2.82 11.28 8.22
CA LEU A 225 -2.04 12.00 9.23
C LEU A 225 -1.55 13.39 8.77
N SER A 226 -1.64 13.69 7.47
CA SER A 226 -1.05 14.86 6.80
C SER A 226 0.46 14.99 7.04
N ILE A 227 1.21 13.91 6.83
CA ILE A 227 2.67 13.82 7.05
C ILE A 227 3.41 13.39 5.77
N PRO A 228 4.71 13.72 5.63
CA PRO A 228 5.51 13.27 4.49
C PRO A 228 5.64 11.74 4.42
N VAL A 229 5.72 11.22 3.20
CA VAL A 229 5.99 9.81 2.90
C VAL A 229 7.08 9.70 1.83
N HIS A 230 8.04 8.81 2.05
CA HIS A 230 9.12 8.50 1.11
C HIS A 230 9.08 7.01 0.77
N LEU A 231 9.01 6.68 -0.52
CA LEU A 231 9.06 5.31 -0.98
C LEU A 231 10.51 4.88 -1.22
N MET A 232 10.95 3.82 -0.57
CA MET A 232 12.27 3.25 -0.80
C MET A 232 12.15 1.80 -1.22
N PHE A 233 12.97 1.33 -2.16
CA PHE A 233 12.88 -0.06 -2.57
C PHE A 233 14.16 -0.64 -3.18
N THR A 234 14.25 -1.97 -3.13
CA THR A 234 15.35 -2.78 -3.67
C THR A 234 15.17 -3.14 -5.14
N MET A 235 14.00 -2.89 -5.76
CA MET A 235 13.78 -3.09 -7.20
C MET A 235 13.03 -1.91 -7.86
N PRO A 236 13.24 -1.65 -9.17
CA PRO A 236 12.63 -0.50 -9.84
C PRO A 236 11.10 -0.53 -9.84
N TRP A 237 10.48 0.59 -9.49
CA TRP A 237 9.02 0.72 -9.39
C TRP A 237 8.47 2.01 -10.03
N SER A 238 9.33 2.98 -10.35
CA SER A 238 8.99 4.21 -11.06
C SER A 238 9.14 4.04 -12.58
N SER A 239 8.17 4.55 -13.33
CA SER A 239 8.10 4.50 -14.80
C SER A 239 9.39 5.00 -15.47
N THR A 240 10.07 4.15 -16.25
CA THR A 240 11.27 4.53 -17.01
C THR A 240 11.29 3.94 -18.42
N ARG A 241 11.97 4.63 -19.34
CA ARG A 241 12.20 4.17 -20.72
C ARG A 241 13.43 3.25 -20.84
N ALA A 242 14.27 3.15 -19.80
CA ALA A 242 15.58 2.48 -19.86
C ALA A 242 15.50 0.93 -19.83
N PHE A 243 14.58 0.38 -19.05
CA PHE A 243 14.36 -1.05 -18.85
C PHE A 243 12.90 -1.30 -18.44
N PRO A 244 12.34 -2.50 -18.65
CA PRO A 244 10.97 -2.80 -18.24
C PRO A 244 10.85 -2.99 -16.73
N HIS A 245 9.61 -2.89 -16.23
CA HIS A 245 9.24 -3.21 -14.86
C HIS A 245 9.70 -4.65 -14.52
N PRO A 246 10.35 -4.92 -13.37
CA PRO A 246 10.90 -6.25 -13.05
C PRO A 246 9.90 -7.40 -13.18
N LEU A 247 8.68 -7.17 -12.66
CA LEU A 247 7.56 -8.12 -12.72
C LEU A 247 6.87 -8.26 -14.09
N ALA A 248 7.27 -7.48 -15.10
CA ALA A 248 6.71 -7.55 -16.45
C ALA A 248 7.64 -8.33 -17.39
N ASN A 249 7.06 -9.21 -18.19
CA ASN A 249 7.70 -9.81 -19.35
C ASN A 249 7.13 -9.17 -20.63
N LEU A 250 7.99 -8.78 -21.58
CA LEU A 250 7.58 -8.09 -22.79
C LEU A 250 7.63 -9.03 -23.99
N ASN A 251 6.47 -9.32 -24.57
CA ASN A 251 6.38 -10.09 -25.81
C ASN A 251 6.79 -9.23 -27.03
N ALA A 252 7.25 -9.90 -28.09
CA ALA A 252 7.67 -9.23 -29.33
C ALA A 252 6.52 -8.37 -29.90
N SER A 253 6.81 -7.10 -30.18
CA SER A 253 5.80 -6.10 -30.57
C SER A 253 6.31 -5.16 -31.64
N SER A 254 5.39 -4.42 -32.26
CA SER A 254 5.72 -3.33 -33.19
C SER A 254 6.16 -2.03 -32.49
N MET A 255 6.06 -1.98 -31.15
CA MET A 255 6.30 -0.79 -30.33
C MET A 255 7.80 -0.55 -30.11
N ARG A 256 8.22 0.72 -30.09
CA ARG A 256 9.60 1.11 -29.76
C ARG A 256 9.97 0.57 -28.36
N PRO A 257 11.14 -0.06 -28.16
CA PRO A 257 11.53 -0.66 -26.86
C PRO A 257 11.48 0.32 -25.69
N THR A 258 11.83 1.59 -25.91
CA THR A 258 11.77 2.65 -24.89
C THR A 258 10.34 2.97 -24.45
N THR A 259 9.37 2.96 -25.36
CA THR A 259 7.95 3.12 -25.04
C THR A 259 7.42 1.86 -24.35
N ALA A 260 7.77 0.67 -24.84
CA ALA A 260 7.37 -0.61 -24.25
C ALA A 260 7.85 -0.77 -22.80
N ASN A 261 9.09 -0.34 -22.50
CA ASN A 261 9.64 -0.27 -21.15
C ASN A 261 8.76 0.59 -20.23
N TRP A 262 8.41 1.81 -20.63
CA TRP A 262 7.57 2.69 -19.81
C TRP A 262 6.15 2.11 -19.63
N VAL A 263 5.52 1.64 -20.71
CA VAL A 263 4.17 1.03 -20.68
C VAL A 263 4.10 -0.13 -19.69
N SER A 264 5.20 -0.88 -19.51
CA SER A 264 5.24 -2.02 -18.59
C SER A 264 4.97 -1.64 -17.13
N TYR A 265 5.40 -0.46 -16.67
CA TYR A 265 5.12 0.03 -15.32
C TYR A 265 3.63 0.33 -15.13
N GLY A 266 3.05 1.12 -16.04
CA GLY A 266 1.63 1.47 -16.00
C GLY A 266 0.69 0.26 -16.08
N VAL A 267 1.08 -0.80 -16.80
CA VAL A 267 0.32 -2.05 -16.84
C VAL A 267 0.43 -2.83 -15.51
N VAL A 268 1.62 -2.97 -14.93
CA VAL A 268 1.78 -3.68 -13.64
C VAL A 268 1.06 -2.96 -12.51
N GLU A 269 1.16 -1.64 -12.44
CA GLU A 269 0.41 -0.82 -11.47
C GLU A 269 -1.11 -0.93 -11.70
N TRP A 270 -1.57 -0.90 -12.96
CA TRP A 270 -3.00 -1.06 -13.27
C TRP A 270 -3.53 -2.41 -12.81
N LEU A 271 -2.82 -3.49 -13.09
CA LEU A 271 -3.16 -4.86 -12.67
C LEU A 271 -3.15 -5.02 -11.14
N THR A 272 -2.16 -4.41 -10.47
CA THR A 272 -2.06 -4.36 -9.00
C THR A 272 -3.29 -3.66 -8.39
N TRP A 273 -3.67 -2.49 -8.95
CA TRP A 273 -4.85 -1.77 -8.49
C TRP A 273 -6.17 -2.49 -8.78
N GLN A 274 -6.30 -3.20 -9.91
CA GLN A 274 -7.50 -4.04 -10.14
C GLN A 274 -7.62 -5.18 -9.12
N GLY A 275 -6.50 -5.76 -8.69
CA GLY A 275 -6.50 -6.82 -7.66
C GLY A 275 -6.79 -6.33 -6.24
N LEU A 276 -6.27 -5.15 -5.87
CA LEU A 276 -6.25 -4.68 -4.48
C LEU A 276 -7.10 -3.44 -4.18
N GLY A 277 -7.40 -2.60 -5.18
CA GLY A 277 -8.04 -1.30 -5.00
C GLY A 277 -9.39 -1.36 -4.28
N ASP A 278 -10.11 -2.45 -4.44
CA ASP A 278 -11.39 -2.72 -3.78
C ASP A 278 -11.23 -3.02 -2.27
N ILE A 279 -10.14 -3.68 -1.89
CA ILE A 279 -9.76 -3.97 -0.49
C ILE A 279 -9.26 -2.68 0.16
N ILE A 280 -8.36 -1.98 -0.54
CA ILE A 280 -7.79 -0.69 -0.15
C ILE A 280 -8.92 0.33 0.07
N ASN A 281 -9.88 0.45 -0.85
CA ASN A 281 -11.00 1.40 -0.70
C ASN A 281 -11.95 1.06 0.45
N ARG A 282 -12.16 -0.23 0.77
CA ARG A 282 -12.91 -0.64 1.97
C ARG A 282 -12.18 -0.26 3.26
N TRP A 283 -10.87 -0.49 3.32
CA TRP A 283 -10.05 -0.11 4.47
C TRP A 283 -9.89 1.41 4.60
N ARG A 284 -9.71 2.16 3.50
CA ARG A 284 -9.70 3.62 3.47
C ARG A 284 -10.97 4.21 4.10
N ALA A 285 -12.14 3.65 3.79
CA ALA A 285 -13.39 4.06 4.42
C ALA A 285 -13.43 3.76 5.93
N SER A 286 -12.72 2.75 6.42
CA SER A 286 -12.61 2.46 7.87
C SER A 286 -11.70 3.44 8.62
N ILE A 287 -10.75 4.07 7.90
CA ILE A 287 -9.91 5.17 8.38
C ILE A 287 -10.42 6.56 7.92
N ASP A 288 -11.72 6.69 7.63
CA ASP A 288 -12.43 7.94 7.26
C ASP A 288 -12.02 8.58 5.90
N LEU A 289 -11.15 7.96 5.11
CA LEU A 289 -10.71 8.47 3.80
C LEU A 289 -11.69 8.15 2.67
N ASP A 290 -11.69 9.01 1.64
CA ASP A 290 -12.47 8.79 0.41
C ASP A 290 -11.92 7.65 -0.45
N PRO A 291 -12.76 6.92 -1.20
CA PRO A 291 -12.28 5.92 -2.14
C PRO A 291 -11.49 6.58 -3.28
N VAL A 292 -10.35 5.98 -3.64
CA VAL A 292 -9.56 6.37 -4.82
C VAL A 292 -10.21 5.78 -6.08
N PRO A 293 -10.38 6.57 -7.16
CA PRO A 293 -10.89 6.08 -8.44
C PRO A 293 -9.98 5.00 -9.07
N ALA A 294 -10.57 4.08 -9.83
CA ALA A 294 -9.85 3.03 -10.55
C ALA A 294 -8.84 3.57 -11.60
N THR A 295 -9.00 4.82 -12.02
CA THR A 295 -8.11 5.53 -12.96
C THR A 295 -6.92 6.21 -12.29
N GLU A 296 -7.04 6.59 -11.01
CA GLU A 296 -5.98 7.30 -10.27
C GLU A 296 -5.09 6.36 -9.48
N GLY A 297 -5.67 5.29 -8.92
CA GLY A 297 -4.98 4.29 -8.10
C GLY A 297 -3.63 3.82 -8.65
N PRO A 298 -3.54 3.38 -9.93
CA PRO A 298 -2.30 2.94 -10.55
C PRO A 298 -1.20 4.01 -10.64
N ASN A 299 -1.58 5.29 -10.58
CA ASN A 299 -0.67 6.41 -10.82
C ASN A 299 -0.41 7.23 -9.56
N LEU A 300 -0.90 6.83 -8.38
CA LEU A 300 -0.86 7.66 -7.17
C LEU A 300 0.54 8.16 -6.81
N ALA A 301 1.54 7.27 -6.88
CA ALA A 301 2.93 7.62 -6.62
C ALA A 301 3.46 8.75 -7.52
N GLU A 302 3.22 8.64 -8.83
CA GLU A 302 3.65 9.60 -9.84
C GLU A 302 2.80 10.88 -9.80
N ALA A 303 1.49 10.75 -9.70
CA ALA A 303 0.51 11.85 -9.70
C ALA A 303 0.63 12.75 -8.47
N LEU A 304 1.00 12.19 -7.31
CA LEU A 304 1.28 12.91 -6.06
C LEU A 304 2.76 13.32 -5.91
N LYS A 305 3.63 12.96 -6.88
CA LYS A 305 5.08 13.20 -6.85
C LYS A 305 5.75 12.69 -5.57
N VAL A 306 5.39 11.48 -5.14
CA VAL A 306 5.98 10.85 -3.96
C VAL A 306 7.47 10.57 -4.24
N PRO A 307 8.41 10.99 -3.37
CA PRO A 307 9.83 10.77 -3.59
C PRO A 307 10.18 9.28 -3.53
N PHE A 308 11.08 8.86 -4.41
CA PHE A 308 11.61 7.51 -4.52
C PHE A 308 13.12 7.47 -4.30
N THR A 309 13.57 6.58 -3.41
CA THR A 309 14.99 6.21 -3.26
C THR A 309 15.17 4.72 -3.51
N TYR A 310 16.25 4.34 -4.16
CA TYR A 310 16.50 2.94 -4.53
C TYR A 310 17.71 2.39 -3.79
N CYS A 311 17.50 1.26 -3.11
CA CYS A 311 18.46 0.62 -2.20
C CYS A 311 19.32 -0.42 -2.94
N TRP A 312 19.86 -0.04 -4.10
CA TRP A 312 20.87 -0.81 -4.83
C TRP A 312 22.09 0.05 -5.09
N SER A 313 23.19 -0.62 -5.42
CA SER A 313 24.44 0.01 -5.83
C SER A 313 24.36 0.60 -7.25
N PRO A 314 24.72 1.88 -7.43
CA PRO A 314 25.12 2.44 -8.72
C PRO A 314 26.05 1.57 -9.56
N ALA A 315 27.08 0.93 -9.00
CA ALA A 315 28.01 0.09 -9.76
C ALA A 315 27.36 -1.17 -10.39
N LEU A 316 26.33 -1.74 -9.76
CA LEU A 316 25.54 -2.86 -10.32
C LEU A 316 24.48 -2.38 -11.32
N MET A 317 23.87 -1.22 -11.07
CA MET A 317 23.02 -0.55 -12.05
C MET A 317 23.19 0.97 -11.95
N PRO A 318 23.80 1.63 -12.97
CA PRO A 318 24.23 3.02 -12.86
C PRO A 318 23.10 3.97 -12.51
N LYS A 319 23.26 4.59 -11.33
CA LYS A 319 22.78 5.93 -11.02
C LYS A 319 24.04 6.83 -10.95
N PRO A 320 23.99 8.12 -11.30
CA PRO A 320 25.17 8.96 -11.16
C PRO A 320 25.64 9.06 -9.67
N GLN A 321 26.78 8.43 -9.27
CA GLN A 321 27.72 8.73 -8.12
C GLN A 321 27.25 8.59 -6.61
N ASP A 322 28.06 8.50 -5.51
CA ASP A 322 29.50 8.12 -5.22
C ASP A 322 29.85 7.86 -3.69
N TRP A 323 31.15 7.60 -3.38
CA TRP A 323 31.93 7.68 -2.09
C TRP A 323 31.67 6.69 -0.89
N PRO A 324 32.61 6.37 0.07
CA PRO A 324 33.01 4.95 0.43
C PRO A 324 32.55 4.12 1.70
N ALA A 325 33.08 2.87 1.81
CA ALA A 325 32.75 1.68 2.68
C ALA A 325 33.53 1.48 4.04
N HIS A 326 33.74 0.31 4.72
CA HIS A 326 34.47 -0.99 4.41
C HIS A 326 34.53 -1.98 5.66
N ILE A 327 35.40 -3.06 5.69
CA ILE A 327 35.88 -3.96 6.85
C ILE A 327 35.51 -5.52 6.88
N GLU A 328 36.22 -6.37 7.69
CA GLU A 328 36.61 -7.83 7.52
C GLU A 328 36.68 -8.72 8.84
N LEU A 329 36.66 -10.09 8.79
CA LEU A 329 37.46 -11.06 9.66
C LEU A 329 37.32 -12.58 9.31
N GLU A 330 38.41 -13.32 9.08
CA GLU A 330 38.57 -14.59 8.33
C GLU A 330 39.01 -15.87 9.13
N ASP A 331 38.60 -17.12 8.77
CA ASP A 331 39.37 -18.34 9.19
C ASP A 331 39.17 -19.72 8.48
N PHE A 332 37.97 -20.15 8.06
CA PHE A 332 37.76 -21.52 7.47
C PHE A 332 38.56 -21.80 6.18
N LEU A 333 39.05 -20.74 5.54
CA LEU A 333 39.30 -20.73 4.09
C LEU A 333 40.77 -20.92 3.72
N LYS A 334 41.64 -21.00 4.74
CA LYS A 334 43.09 -21.24 4.62
C LYS A 334 43.46 -22.68 4.18
N SER A 335 42.48 -23.51 3.81
CA SER A 335 42.61 -24.96 3.59
C SER A 335 42.53 -25.41 2.10
N GLY A 336 42.93 -24.56 1.14
CA GLY A 336 43.09 -24.93 -0.29
C GLY A 336 42.62 -23.84 -1.28
N PRO A 337 42.49 -24.15 -2.59
CA PRO A 337 42.07 -23.15 -3.59
C PRO A 337 40.63 -22.66 -3.33
N PRO A 338 40.32 -21.35 -3.50
CA PRO A 338 39.03 -20.78 -3.11
C PRO A 338 37.83 -21.54 -3.72
N PRO A 339 36.85 -21.99 -2.90
CA PRO A 339 35.68 -22.72 -3.40
C PRO A 339 34.70 -21.78 -4.11
N VAL A 340 33.72 -22.36 -4.82
CA VAL A 340 32.57 -21.63 -5.37
C VAL A 340 31.41 -21.72 -4.36
N TYR A 341 30.77 -20.60 -4.02
CA TYR A 341 29.52 -20.65 -3.25
C TYR A 341 28.35 -21.04 -4.15
N ILE A 342 27.47 -21.91 -3.68
CA ILE A 342 26.20 -22.25 -4.34
C ILE A 342 25.08 -22.19 -3.31
N GLY A 343 24.11 -21.30 -3.51
CA GLY A 343 22.98 -21.17 -2.60
C GLY A 343 21.81 -20.40 -3.20
N PHE A 344 20.64 -21.05 -3.24
CA PHE A 344 19.43 -20.50 -3.86
C PHE A 344 18.51 -19.78 -2.85
N GLY A 345 18.95 -19.60 -1.59
CA GLY A 345 18.15 -18.95 -0.54
C GLY A 345 16.95 -19.79 -0.09
N SER A 346 15.96 -19.16 0.56
CA SER A 346 14.77 -19.81 1.11
C SER A 346 13.70 -20.16 0.06
N ILE A 347 14.11 -20.72 -1.08
CA ILE A 347 13.23 -21.08 -2.18
C ILE A 347 12.67 -22.50 -1.96
N VAL A 348 11.35 -22.64 -2.08
CA VAL A 348 10.67 -23.93 -2.11
C VAL A 348 10.83 -24.53 -3.50
N VAL A 349 11.39 -25.74 -3.57
CA VAL A 349 11.67 -26.46 -4.82
C VAL A 349 10.92 -27.80 -4.79
N ASP A 350 10.24 -28.15 -5.89
CA ASP A 350 9.40 -29.37 -5.95
C ASP A 350 10.21 -30.67 -5.77
N ASP A 351 11.45 -30.70 -6.26
CA ASP A 351 12.38 -31.83 -6.13
C ASP A 351 13.77 -31.33 -5.70
N PRO A 352 14.01 -31.21 -4.38
CA PRO A 352 15.30 -30.78 -3.84
C PRO A 352 16.44 -31.77 -4.14
N GLN A 353 16.16 -33.07 -4.24
CA GLN A 353 17.20 -34.09 -4.47
C GLN A 353 17.75 -34.01 -5.89
N LYS A 354 16.90 -33.85 -6.91
CA LYS A 354 17.33 -33.62 -8.29
C LYS A 354 18.14 -32.33 -8.44
N LEU A 355 17.82 -31.28 -7.68
CA LEU A 355 18.62 -30.05 -7.66
C LEU A 355 20.00 -30.30 -7.05
N ILE A 356 20.09 -31.05 -5.93
CA ILE A 356 21.36 -31.47 -5.34
C ILE A 356 22.19 -32.25 -6.36
N ASP A 357 21.67 -33.32 -6.95
CA ASP A 357 22.40 -34.13 -7.93
C ASP A 357 22.92 -33.30 -9.11
N THR A 358 22.12 -32.32 -9.56
CA THR A 358 22.50 -31.38 -10.61
C THR A 358 23.68 -30.49 -10.17
N VAL A 359 23.65 -29.96 -8.94
CA VAL A 359 24.74 -29.17 -8.35
C VAL A 359 26.00 -30.01 -8.15
N LEU A 360 25.90 -31.19 -7.55
CA LEU A 360 27.05 -32.06 -7.28
C LEU A 360 27.74 -32.49 -8.57
N ARG A 361 26.98 -32.86 -9.61
CA ARG A 361 27.51 -33.17 -10.94
C ARG A 361 28.16 -31.96 -11.62
N ALA A 362 27.57 -30.77 -11.47
CA ALA A 362 28.14 -29.56 -12.05
C ALA A 362 29.48 -29.18 -11.40
N VAL A 363 29.56 -29.26 -10.07
CA VAL A 363 30.79 -29.03 -9.29
C VAL A 363 31.88 -30.03 -9.68
N ALA A 364 31.54 -31.32 -9.77
CA ALA A 364 32.47 -32.36 -10.20
C ALA A 364 32.97 -32.15 -11.64
N HIS A 365 32.07 -31.77 -12.56
CA HIS A 365 32.43 -31.52 -13.96
C HIS A 365 33.25 -30.22 -14.16
N ALA A 366 32.98 -29.19 -13.35
CA ALA A 366 33.77 -27.96 -13.34
C ALA A 366 35.15 -28.13 -12.67
N GLY A 367 35.37 -29.22 -11.92
CA GLY A 367 36.64 -29.51 -11.24
C GLY A 367 36.92 -28.60 -10.02
N VAL A 368 35.87 -27.98 -9.44
CA VAL A 368 36.00 -26.99 -8.37
C VAL A 368 35.71 -27.58 -6.99
N ARG A 369 36.16 -26.88 -5.94
CA ARG A 369 35.59 -27.04 -4.59
C ARG A 369 34.34 -26.18 -4.47
N ALA A 370 33.35 -26.59 -3.69
CA ALA A 370 32.10 -25.85 -3.50
C ALA A 370 31.67 -25.78 -2.04
N ILE A 371 31.08 -24.64 -1.67
CA ILE A 371 30.33 -24.46 -0.43
C ILE A 371 28.85 -24.39 -0.81
N VAL A 372 28.04 -25.31 -0.31
CA VAL A 372 26.61 -25.41 -0.66
C VAL A 372 25.77 -25.01 0.55
N SER A 373 24.95 -23.96 0.41
CA SER A 373 24.00 -23.58 1.47
C SER A 373 22.75 -24.46 1.41
N LYS A 374 22.36 -25.06 2.55
CA LYS A 374 21.25 -26.02 2.63
C LYS A 374 19.86 -25.39 2.46
N GLY A 375 19.73 -24.09 2.75
CA GLY A 375 18.46 -23.36 2.70
C GLY A 375 17.34 -23.97 3.56
N TRP A 376 16.10 -23.50 3.37
CA TRP A 376 14.91 -24.02 4.05
C TRP A 376 14.51 -25.45 3.63
N SER A 377 15.00 -25.94 2.49
CA SER A 377 14.69 -27.26 1.94
C SER A 377 15.52 -28.40 2.53
N GLY A 378 16.40 -28.12 3.50
CA GLY A 378 17.20 -29.14 4.19
C GLY A 378 18.17 -29.87 3.27
N ILE A 379 18.63 -29.19 2.21
CA ILE A 379 19.49 -29.76 1.17
C ILE A 379 20.74 -30.40 1.78
N SER A 380 20.81 -31.72 1.73
CA SER A 380 21.89 -32.50 2.33
C SER A 380 22.18 -33.74 1.50
N GLY A 381 23.48 -34.03 1.36
CA GLY A 381 24.03 -35.20 0.69
C GLY A 381 25.38 -35.56 1.32
N ASN A 382 26.01 -36.64 0.86
CA ASN A 382 27.27 -37.09 1.43
C ASN A 382 28.37 -36.02 1.24
N ALA A 383 28.96 -35.58 2.34
CA ALA A 383 30.11 -34.66 2.32
C ALA A 383 31.31 -35.32 1.63
N SER A 384 32.06 -34.55 0.86
CA SER A 384 33.27 -35.01 0.18
C SER A 384 34.41 -34.01 0.38
N LYS A 385 35.65 -34.38 0.05
CA LYS A 385 36.82 -33.47 0.16
C LYS A 385 36.65 -32.14 -0.60
N ASN A 386 35.73 -32.07 -1.57
CA ASN A 386 35.51 -30.90 -2.41
C ASN A 386 34.18 -30.17 -2.11
N ILE A 387 33.32 -30.69 -1.23
CA ILE A 387 31.95 -30.16 -1.04
C ILE A 387 31.66 -30.03 0.46
N TYR A 388 31.46 -28.79 0.89
CA TYR A 388 31.15 -28.45 2.28
C TYR A 388 29.75 -27.85 2.37
N TYR A 389 28.89 -28.41 3.22
CA TYR A 389 27.52 -27.93 3.40
C TYR A 389 27.45 -26.97 4.59
N ILE A 390 26.79 -25.83 4.40
CA ILE A 390 26.54 -24.83 5.44
C ILE A 390 25.04 -24.53 5.54
N ASP A 391 24.57 -24.15 6.72
CA ASP A 391 23.19 -23.71 6.91
C ASP A 391 23.06 -22.22 6.57
N GLU A 392 22.65 -21.35 7.49
CA GLU A 392 22.82 -19.90 7.33
C GLU A 392 24.25 -19.47 7.66
N CYS A 393 24.81 -18.59 6.83
CA CYS A 393 26.12 -17.96 7.03
C CYS A 393 26.07 -16.55 6.44
N PRO A 394 26.64 -15.51 7.10
CA PRO A 394 26.67 -14.16 6.56
C PRO A 394 27.37 -14.14 5.20
N HIS A 395 26.64 -13.83 4.13
CA HIS A 395 27.18 -13.83 2.77
C HIS A 395 28.30 -12.79 2.60
N GLU A 396 28.22 -11.65 3.29
CA GLU A 396 29.26 -10.60 3.28
C GLU A 396 30.60 -11.10 3.81
N TRP A 397 30.58 -12.01 4.78
CA TRP A 397 31.76 -12.71 5.25
C TRP A 397 32.19 -13.76 4.22
N LEU A 398 31.30 -14.72 3.94
CA LEU A 398 31.63 -15.91 3.18
C LEU A 398 32.14 -15.59 1.77
N PHE A 399 31.54 -14.62 1.09
CA PHE A 399 31.87 -14.27 -0.29
C PHE A 399 33.21 -13.54 -0.41
N GLN A 400 33.82 -13.06 0.68
CA GLN A 400 35.21 -12.55 0.65
C GLN A 400 36.22 -13.63 0.24
N HIS A 401 35.85 -14.91 0.38
CA HIS A 401 36.81 -16.01 0.35
C HIS A 401 36.45 -17.12 -0.67
N VAL A 402 35.51 -16.84 -1.59
CA VAL A 402 35.11 -17.74 -2.68
C VAL A 402 35.65 -17.25 -4.02
N ALA A 403 35.80 -18.16 -4.99
CA ALA A 403 36.20 -17.80 -6.35
C ALA A 403 35.05 -17.17 -7.15
N ALA A 404 33.83 -17.67 -6.96
CA ALA A 404 32.61 -17.24 -7.63
C ALA A 404 31.37 -17.54 -6.77
N VAL A 405 30.25 -16.93 -7.11
CA VAL A 405 28.96 -17.08 -6.42
C VAL A 405 27.90 -17.58 -7.40
N VAL A 406 27.19 -18.65 -7.05
CA VAL A 406 26.00 -19.13 -7.77
C VAL A 406 24.79 -18.95 -6.87
N HIS A 407 23.77 -18.24 -7.33
CA HIS A 407 22.56 -18.00 -6.54
C HIS A 407 21.29 -17.78 -7.37
N HIS A 408 20.16 -17.67 -6.67
CA HIS A 408 18.85 -17.46 -7.26
C HIS A 408 18.71 -16.13 -8.01
N GLY A 409 19.23 -15.02 -7.46
CA GLY A 409 19.22 -13.70 -8.12
C GLY A 409 18.64 -12.55 -7.31
N GLY A 410 18.26 -12.74 -6.04
CA GLY A 410 17.69 -11.66 -5.23
C GLY A 410 18.71 -10.53 -4.99
N ALA A 411 18.22 -9.29 -5.08
CA ALA A 411 19.03 -8.06 -5.08
C ALA A 411 20.20 -8.06 -4.07
N GLY A 412 19.93 -8.37 -2.80
CA GLY A 412 20.94 -8.36 -1.74
C GLY A 412 22.05 -9.39 -1.90
N THR A 413 21.76 -10.58 -2.44
CA THR A 413 22.82 -11.60 -2.68
C THR A 413 23.66 -11.23 -3.89
N THR A 414 23.02 -10.70 -4.95
CA THR A 414 23.71 -10.17 -6.15
C THR A 414 24.64 -9.02 -5.79
N ALA A 415 24.17 -8.04 -5.02
CA ALA A 415 24.97 -6.92 -4.55
C ALA A 415 26.13 -7.39 -3.65
N CYS A 416 25.88 -8.32 -2.73
CA CYS A 416 26.91 -8.89 -1.86
C CYS A 416 28.06 -9.56 -2.65
N GLY A 417 27.73 -10.37 -3.67
CA GLY A 417 28.74 -11.03 -4.51
C GLY A 417 29.60 -10.02 -5.27
N LEU A 418 28.97 -9.04 -5.90
CA LEU A 418 29.66 -8.03 -6.70
C LEU A 418 30.46 -7.02 -5.86
N ARG A 419 29.98 -6.62 -4.66
CA ARG A 419 30.71 -5.72 -3.74
C ARG A 419 32.06 -6.30 -3.30
N LEU A 420 32.15 -7.63 -3.33
CA LEU A 420 33.32 -8.41 -2.94
C LEU A 420 34.12 -8.93 -4.14
N GLY A 421 33.83 -8.41 -5.34
CA GLY A 421 34.56 -8.72 -6.57
C GLY A 421 34.35 -10.13 -7.09
N ARG A 422 33.23 -10.78 -6.75
CA ARG A 422 32.97 -12.17 -7.09
C ARG A 422 32.09 -12.29 -8.33
N PRO A 423 32.60 -12.92 -9.42
CA PRO A 423 31.78 -13.26 -10.57
C PRO A 423 30.59 -14.12 -10.17
N THR A 424 29.43 -13.79 -10.73
CA THR A 424 28.14 -14.23 -10.20
C THR A 424 27.30 -14.92 -11.27
N ALA A 425 26.92 -16.18 -11.05
CA ALA A 425 26.00 -16.92 -11.91
C ALA A 425 24.60 -16.95 -11.30
N VAL A 426 23.58 -16.58 -12.10
CA VAL A 426 22.20 -16.42 -11.63
C VAL A 426 21.28 -17.49 -12.22
N VAL A 427 20.57 -18.20 -11.34
CA VAL A 427 19.58 -19.24 -11.67
C VAL A 427 18.21 -18.76 -11.17
N PRO A 428 17.47 -17.95 -11.93
CA PRO A 428 16.23 -17.37 -11.44
C PRO A 428 15.09 -18.39 -11.36
N PHE A 429 14.28 -18.22 -10.32
CA PHE A 429 13.04 -18.95 -10.06
C PHE A 429 11.82 -18.05 -10.24
N PHE A 430 11.82 -16.84 -9.66
CA PHE A 430 10.70 -15.90 -9.77
C PHE A 430 11.07 -14.43 -9.54
N GLY A 431 10.15 -13.51 -9.87
CA GLY A 431 10.19 -12.11 -9.44
C GLY A 431 11.26 -11.26 -10.13
N ASP A 432 12.08 -10.57 -9.32
CA ASP A 432 13.18 -9.69 -9.77
C ASP A 432 14.45 -10.46 -10.18
N GLN A 433 14.54 -11.74 -9.84
CA GLN A 433 15.72 -12.57 -10.05
C GLN A 433 16.21 -12.64 -11.53
N PRO A 434 15.34 -12.75 -12.55
CA PRO A 434 15.77 -12.70 -13.95
C PRO A 434 16.38 -11.33 -14.32
N PHE A 435 15.84 -10.24 -13.78
CA PHE A 435 16.32 -8.88 -14.05
C PHE A 435 17.75 -8.71 -13.54
N TRP A 436 18.04 -9.10 -12.29
CA TRP A 436 19.40 -9.06 -11.74
C TRP A 436 20.37 -9.96 -12.50
N GLY A 437 19.94 -11.17 -12.88
CA GLY A 437 20.74 -12.05 -13.72
C GLY A 437 21.11 -11.44 -15.08
N HIS A 438 20.18 -10.73 -15.71
CA HIS A 438 20.46 -9.99 -16.94
C HIS A 438 21.37 -8.78 -16.73
N MET A 439 21.28 -8.09 -15.58
CA MET A 439 22.18 -6.98 -15.24
C MET A 439 23.62 -7.45 -15.02
N VAL A 440 23.82 -8.53 -14.24
CA VAL A 440 25.13 -9.18 -14.05
C VAL A 440 25.73 -9.61 -15.39
N ALA A 441 24.93 -10.24 -16.25
CA ALA A 441 25.37 -10.68 -17.58
C ALA A 441 25.74 -9.51 -18.50
N ARG A 442 24.99 -8.40 -18.44
CA ARG A 442 25.24 -7.18 -19.22
C ARG A 442 26.50 -6.46 -18.77
N ALA A 443 26.82 -6.51 -17.48
CA ALA A 443 28.06 -5.96 -16.92
C ALA A 443 29.29 -6.86 -17.16
N GLY A 444 29.12 -8.07 -17.72
CA GLY A 444 30.21 -9.03 -17.97
C GLY A 444 30.70 -9.80 -16.73
N ALA A 445 30.18 -9.47 -15.54
CA ALA A 445 30.54 -10.10 -14.27
C ALA A 445 29.92 -11.51 -14.08
N GLY A 446 29.21 -12.03 -15.07
CA GLY A 446 28.64 -13.38 -15.05
C GLY A 446 28.01 -13.80 -16.38
N PRO A 447 27.60 -15.06 -16.52
CA PRO A 447 26.94 -15.57 -17.71
C PRO A 447 25.48 -15.08 -17.78
N LYS A 448 24.83 -15.25 -18.94
CA LYS A 448 23.37 -15.08 -19.05
C LYS A 448 22.64 -15.96 -18.02
N PRO A 449 21.57 -15.47 -17.37
CA PRO A 449 20.86 -16.24 -16.36
C PRO A 449 20.30 -17.55 -16.93
N ILE A 450 20.29 -18.60 -16.12
CA ILE A 450 19.77 -19.93 -16.49
C ILE A 450 18.42 -20.13 -15.79
N PRO A 451 17.27 -19.98 -16.47
CA PRO A 451 15.96 -20.21 -15.85
C PRO A 451 15.89 -21.60 -15.24
N TYR A 452 15.42 -21.72 -13.99
CA TYR A 452 15.42 -22.96 -13.22
C TYR A 452 14.82 -24.15 -13.98
N ALA A 453 13.70 -23.95 -14.69
CA ALA A 453 13.04 -24.97 -15.52
C ALA A 453 13.93 -25.56 -16.64
N SER A 454 15.03 -24.88 -16.98
CA SER A 454 16.00 -25.28 -18.01
C SER A 454 17.37 -25.70 -17.44
N LEU A 455 17.52 -25.71 -16.11
CA LEU A 455 18.78 -26.00 -15.43
C LEU A 455 19.22 -27.45 -15.68
N THR A 456 20.46 -27.61 -16.12
CA THR A 456 21.14 -28.92 -16.23
C THR A 456 22.56 -28.79 -15.67
N PHE A 457 23.20 -29.92 -15.35
CA PHE A 457 24.52 -29.88 -14.72
C PHE A 457 25.59 -29.35 -15.69
N GLU A 458 25.43 -29.55 -17.01
CA GLU A 458 26.32 -29.02 -18.05
C GLU A 458 26.22 -27.50 -18.13
N LYS A 459 24.99 -26.95 -18.12
CA LYS A 459 24.77 -25.49 -18.13
C LYS A 459 25.32 -24.84 -16.87
N LEU A 460 25.10 -25.47 -15.71
CA LEU A 460 25.61 -24.98 -14.43
C LEU A 460 27.14 -25.05 -14.37
N ALA A 461 27.76 -26.13 -14.85
CA ALA A 461 29.21 -26.24 -14.94
C ALA A 461 29.82 -25.20 -15.89
N ALA A 462 29.21 -24.98 -17.06
CA ALA A 462 29.62 -23.94 -18.00
C ALA A 462 29.48 -22.52 -17.41
N ALA A 463 28.44 -22.26 -16.63
CA ALA A 463 28.28 -21.01 -15.90
C ALA A 463 29.35 -20.80 -14.82
N ILE A 464 29.67 -21.84 -14.05
CA ILE A 464 30.78 -21.82 -13.08
C ILE A 464 32.11 -21.55 -13.79
N GLN A 465 32.40 -22.24 -14.89
CA GLN A 465 33.61 -22.04 -15.69
C GLN A 465 33.70 -20.62 -16.27
N PHE A 466 32.58 -20.04 -16.74
CA PHE A 466 32.54 -18.65 -17.19
C PHE A 466 32.91 -17.67 -16.06
N CYS A 467 32.37 -17.86 -14.87
CA CYS A 467 32.69 -17.05 -13.69
C CYS A 467 34.16 -17.13 -13.28
N LEU A 468 34.88 -18.21 -13.62
CA LEU A 468 36.31 -18.35 -13.37
C LEU A 468 37.20 -17.77 -14.49
N THR A 469 36.63 -17.16 -15.53
CA THR A 469 37.42 -16.51 -16.58
C THR A 469 38.02 -15.17 -16.10
N PRO A 470 39.23 -14.80 -16.58
CA PRO A 470 39.84 -13.51 -16.23
C PRO A 470 38.94 -12.31 -16.53
N ASN A 471 38.19 -12.34 -17.63
CA ASN A 471 37.29 -11.25 -18.01
C ASN A 471 36.15 -11.05 -17.00
N ALA A 472 35.53 -12.14 -16.53
CA ALA A 472 34.46 -12.07 -15.54
C ALA A 472 34.99 -11.58 -14.18
N ILE A 473 36.19 -12.04 -13.78
CA ILE A 473 36.89 -11.61 -12.57
C ILE A 473 37.19 -10.11 -12.62
N THR A 474 37.81 -9.61 -13.70
CA THR A 474 38.11 -8.18 -13.87
C THR A 474 36.83 -7.33 -13.88
N ALA A 475 35.76 -7.79 -14.56
CA ALA A 475 34.49 -7.08 -14.55
C ALA A 475 33.88 -6.99 -13.14
N ALA A 476 33.88 -8.09 -12.38
CA ALA A 476 33.40 -8.08 -11.00
C ALA A 476 34.27 -7.21 -10.08
N GLN A 477 35.59 -7.21 -10.24
CA GLN A 477 36.52 -6.36 -9.49
C GLN A 477 36.33 -4.87 -9.76
N ASN A 478 36.10 -4.48 -11.03
CA ASN A 478 35.81 -3.09 -11.39
C ASN A 478 34.51 -2.60 -10.74
N ILE A 479 33.46 -3.44 -10.74
CA ILE A 479 32.21 -3.16 -10.02
C ILE A 479 32.49 -3.04 -8.51
N ALA A 480 33.23 -3.97 -7.91
CA ALA A 480 33.56 -3.95 -6.49
C ALA A 480 34.26 -2.67 -6.05
N GLN A 481 35.23 -2.17 -6.83
CA GLN A 481 35.93 -0.91 -6.53
C GLN A 481 34.96 0.28 -6.49
N GLN A 482 34.02 0.34 -7.42
CA GLN A 482 32.95 1.34 -7.43
C GLN A 482 31.98 1.16 -6.24
N MET A 483 31.57 -0.07 -5.92
CA MET A 483 30.72 -0.37 -4.75
C MET A 483 31.38 -0.05 -3.40
N GLN A 484 32.69 -0.18 -3.33
CA GLN A 484 33.47 0.21 -2.16
C GLN A 484 33.51 1.73 -2.01
N THR A 485 33.37 2.48 -3.10
CA THR A 485 33.04 3.91 -3.10
C THR A 485 31.52 4.16 -3.15
N GLU A 486 30.72 3.55 -2.26
CA GLU A 486 29.28 3.88 -2.10
C GLU A 486 28.79 3.92 -0.62
N ARG A 487 28.15 5.03 -0.22
CA ARG A 487 27.60 5.35 1.13
C ARG A 487 26.07 5.26 1.16
N GLY A 488 25.49 4.26 0.48
CA GLY A 488 24.05 4.19 0.20
C GLY A 488 23.09 4.43 1.37
N VAL A 489 23.46 4.04 2.60
CA VAL A 489 22.66 4.34 3.81
C VAL A 489 22.61 5.84 4.12
N MET A 490 23.77 6.52 4.10
CA MET A 490 23.82 7.97 4.35
C MET A 490 23.16 8.75 3.22
N SER A 491 23.40 8.37 1.97
CA SER A 491 22.72 8.97 0.81
C SER A 491 21.20 8.77 0.86
N ALA A 492 20.70 7.68 1.44
CA ALA A 492 19.27 7.48 1.70
C ALA A 492 18.73 8.37 2.84
N VAL A 493 19.51 8.62 3.89
CA VAL A 493 19.18 9.59 4.96
C VAL A 493 19.16 11.02 4.43
N GLU A 494 20.18 11.43 3.66
CA GLU A 494 20.27 12.73 3.00
C GLU A 494 19.13 12.94 2.00
N SER A 495 18.83 11.90 1.20
CA SER A 495 17.67 11.89 0.30
C SER A 495 16.35 11.96 1.06
N PHE A 496 16.22 11.31 2.22
CA PHE A 496 15.04 11.46 3.06
C PHE A 496 14.87 12.91 3.55
N TYR A 497 15.93 13.51 4.11
CA TYR A 497 15.88 14.89 4.65
C TYR A 497 15.61 15.97 3.61
N SER A 498 16.24 15.87 2.43
CA SER A 498 16.02 16.81 1.32
C SER A 498 14.57 16.84 0.79
N HIS A 499 13.79 15.78 1.04
CA HIS A 499 12.37 15.72 0.69
C HIS A 499 11.42 16.00 1.87
N LEU A 500 11.94 16.32 3.07
CA LEU A 500 11.11 16.75 4.19
C LEU A 500 10.77 18.24 4.11
N PRO A 501 9.52 18.65 4.37
CA PRO A 501 9.13 20.06 4.44
C PRO A 501 9.53 20.67 5.79
N LEU A 502 10.84 20.73 6.08
CA LEU A 502 11.40 21.08 7.40
C LEU A 502 10.89 22.41 7.97
N ASP A 503 10.73 23.43 7.12
CA ASP A 503 10.17 24.74 7.51
C ASP A 503 8.75 24.64 8.07
N ARG A 504 7.95 23.71 7.53
CA ARG A 504 6.60 23.42 8.02
C ARG A 504 6.65 22.54 9.27
N MET A 505 7.59 21.60 9.34
CA MET A 505 7.72 20.67 10.47
C MET A 505 8.18 21.34 11.77
N ARG A 506 8.83 22.51 11.72
CA ARG A 506 9.41 23.15 12.91
C ARG A 506 8.35 23.72 13.87
N CYS A 507 8.39 23.31 15.14
CA CYS A 507 7.61 23.94 16.20
C CYS A 507 8.12 25.36 16.51
N CYS A 508 7.20 26.33 16.65
CA CYS A 508 7.52 27.74 16.86
C CYS A 508 8.19 28.07 18.20
N VAL A 509 8.13 27.17 19.19
CA VAL A 509 8.66 27.39 20.56
C VAL A 509 9.70 26.36 21.00
N MET A 510 9.78 25.21 20.32
CA MET A 510 10.80 24.17 20.52
C MET A 510 11.32 23.76 19.14
N PRO A 511 12.29 24.49 18.56
CA PRO A 511 12.69 24.31 17.17
C PRO A 511 13.25 22.93 16.80
N ASP A 512 13.64 22.12 17.80
CA ASP A 512 14.09 20.74 17.65
C ASP A 512 12.94 19.70 17.63
N GLN A 513 11.68 20.15 17.74
CA GLN A 513 10.51 19.27 17.86
C GLN A 513 9.53 19.45 16.69
N ALA A 514 8.96 18.34 16.21
CA ALA A 514 7.96 18.34 15.14
C ALA A 514 6.65 19.01 15.57
N ALA A 515 6.15 19.95 14.76
CA ALA A 515 4.87 20.61 14.95
C ALA A 515 3.70 19.67 14.59
N ALA A 516 2.78 19.47 15.52
CA ALA A 516 1.62 18.59 15.36
C ALA A 516 0.27 19.32 15.53
N TRP A 517 0.30 20.56 16.04
CA TRP A 517 -0.86 21.35 16.42
C TRP A 517 -0.77 22.78 15.90
N THR A 518 -1.90 23.36 15.52
CA THR A 518 -2.05 24.79 15.25
C THR A 518 -2.90 25.42 16.35
N TYR A 519 -2.36 26.48 16.96
CA TYR A 519 -3.06 27.35 17.91
C TYR A 519 -3.22 28.75 17.29
N ARG A 520 -4.39 29.38 17.48
CA ARG A 520 -4.70 30.70 16.92
C ARG A 520 -5.20 31.66 18.00
N LYS A 521 -4.53 32.80 18.14
CA LYS A 521 -4.91 33.88 19.08
C LYS A 521 -5.00 35.20 18.30
N GLY A 522 -6.23 35.63 18.01
CA GLY A 522 -6.50 36.77 17.14
C GLY A 522 -5.96 36.55 15.72
N LYS A 523 -5.11 37.47 15.25
CA LYS A 523 -4.43 37.36 13.94
C LYS A 523 -3.21 36.44 13.94
N LYS A 524 -2.63 36.11 15.11
CA LYS A 524 -1.44 35.24 15.20
C LYS A 524 -1.81 33.76 15.17
N THR A 525 -1.04 32.98 14.42
CA THR A 525 -1.11 31.53 14.32
C THR A 525 0.24 30.96 14.73
N LEU A 526 0.25 29.95 15.59
CA LEU A 526 1.45 29.26 16.06
C LEU A 526 1.32 27.76 15.76
N ASN A 527 2.39 27.16 15.23
CA ASN A 527 2.49 25.72 15.04
C ASN A 527 3.34 25.15 16.19
N LEU A 528 2.80 24.18 16.92
CA LEU A 528 3.32 23.72 18.21
C LEU A 528 3.51 22.19 18.19
N SER A 529 4.57 21.72 18.85
CA SER A 529 4.86 20.30 19.01
C SER A 529 3.95 19.64 20.05
N LYS A 530 3.94 18.31 20.04
CA LYS A 530 3.17 17.46 20.97
C LYS A 530 3.49 17.83 22.43
N VAL A 531 4.77 17.84 22.80
CA VAL A 531 5.25 18.28 24.11
C VAL A 531 5.03 19.77 24.41
N ALA A 532 5.23 20.68 23.44
CA ALA A 532 5.05 22.12 23.69
C ALA A 532 3.58 22.47 23.99
N VAL A 533 2.64 21.82 23.31
CA VAL A 533 1.21 21.92 23.65
C VAL A 533 0.95 21.41 25.06
N GLN A 534 1.54 20.27 25.44
CA GLN A 534 1.32 19.70 26.76
C GLN A 534 1.82 20.63 27.88
N VAL A 535 3.03 21.19 27.75
CA VAL A 535 3.57 22.19 28.70
C VAL A 535 2.59 23.36 28.87
N LEU A 536 2.03 23.87 27.76
CA LEU A 536 1.07 24.97 27.79
C LEU A 536 -0.29 24.59 28.39
N ILE A 537 -0.73 23.33 28.27
CA ILE A 537 -1.95 22.82 28.92
C ILE A 537 -1.74 22.69 30.43
N GLN A 538 -0.63 22.08 30.87
CA GLN A 538 -0.31 21.90 32.29
C GLN A 538 -0.10 23.24 33.04
N ASN A 539 0.36 24.28 32.32
CA ASN A 539 0.48 25.65 32.85
C ASN A 539 -0.79 26.50 32.62
N GLU A 540 -1.93 25.89 32.31
CA GLU A 540 -3.25 26.54 32.08
C GLU A 540 -3.24 27.67 31.02
N ARG A 541 -2.26 27.68 30.10
CA ARG A 541 -2.09 28.74 29.09
C ARG A 541 -3.00 28.56 27.87
N ILE A 542 -3.36 27.32 27.55
CA ILE A 542 -4.25 26.92 26.45
C ILE A 542 -5.14 25.74 26.86
N ASN A 543 -6.26 25.56 26.17
CA ASN A 543 -7.15 24.41 26.33
C ASN A 543 -7.20 23.57 25.04
N GLU A 544 -7.34 22.25 25.14
CA GLU A 544 -7.48 21.33 23.99
C GLU A 544 -8.50 21.79 22.95
N LYS A 545 -9.63 22.37 23.38
CA LYS A 545 -10.71 22.87 22.48
C LYS A 545 -10.27 24.02 21.56
N GLN A 546 -9.14 24.67 21.86
CA GLN A 546 -8.56 25.75 21.06
C GLN A 546 -7.54 25.25 20.02
N LEU A 547 -7.17 23.98 20.09
CA LEU A 547 -6.21 23.34 19.20
C LEU A 547 -6.87 22.83 17.93
N ARG A 548 -6.08 22.78 16.86
CA ARG A 548 -6.39 22.00 15.65
C ARG A 548 -5.19 21.15 15.31
N CYS A 549 -5.40 19.95 14.76
CA CYS A 549 -4.33 19.21 14.10
C CYS A 549 -3.67 20.11 13.05
N TYR A 550 -2.35 20.14 13.03
CA TYR A 550 -1.60 20.80 11.98
C TYR A 550 -1.30 19.82 10.85
N ASP A 551 -1.49 20.27 9.61
CA ASP A 551 -1.25 19.51 8.39
C ASP A 551 0.14 19.86 7.84
N VAL A 552 1.13 19.03 8.16
CA VAL A 552 2.53 19.21 7.75
C VAL A 552 2.69 19.04 6.24
N ASN A 553 2.15 17.95 5.69
CA ASN A 553 2.17 17.63 4.28
C ASN A 553 0.82 17.00 3.86
N PRO A 554 -0.23 17.82 3.62
CA PRO A 554 -1.55 17.32 3.27
C PRO A 554 -1.55 16.71 1.85
N ILE A 555 -2.16 15.53 1.72
CA ILE A 555 -2.24 14.79 0.45
C ILE A 555 -3.68 14.84 -0.08
N TYR A 556 -3.86 15.46 -1.25
CA TYR A 556 -5.14 15.53 -1.95
C TYR A 556 -5.13 14.60 -3.15
N ILE A 557 -6.08 13.66 -3.20
CA ILE A 557 -6.27 12.74 -4.33
C ILE A 557 -7.49 13.22 -5.10
N GLU A 558 -7.25 13.88 -6.23
CA GLU A 558 -8.27 14.37 -7.14
C GLU A 558 -8.56 13.34 -8.25
N ASN A 559 -9.80 13.29 -8.73
CA ASN A 559 -10.21 12.40 -9.82
C ASN A 559 -10.07 13.16 -11.14
N ARG A 560 -8.97 12.93 -11.87
CA ARG A 560 -8.68 13.64 -13.12
C ARG A 560 -9.59 13.11 -14.21
N ARG A 561 -10.47 13.98 -14.72
CA ARG A 561 -11.38 13.67 -15.84
C ARG A 561 -10.67 14.04 -17.14
N TRP A 562 -10.61 13.12 -18.10
CA TRP A 562 -9.90 13.36 -19.37
C TRP A 562 -10.69 14.26 -20.33
N ASP A 563 -12.01 14.08 -20.33
CA ASP A 563 -12.96 14.79 -21.18
C ASP A 563 -14.37 14.77 -20.51
N PRO A 564 -15.31 15.64 -20.92
CA PRO A 564 -16.62 15.72 -20.27
C PRO A 564 -17.50 14.49 -20.51
N LEU A 565 -17.34 13.77 -21.63
CA LEU A 565 -18.15 12.59 -21.95
C LEU A 565 -17.78 11.42 -21.03
N THR A 566 -16.49 11.07 -20.93
CA THR A 566 -16.02 10.00 -20.03
C THR A 566 -16.19 10.39 -18.55
N GLY A 567 -16.03 11.67 -18.21
CA GLY A 567 -16.32 12.23 -16.89
C GLY A 567 -17.78 11.98 -16.47
N VAL A 568 -18.74 12.41 -17.29
CA VAL A 568 -20.18 12.26 -17.02
C VAL A 568 -20.62 10.79 -17.03
N LEU A 569 -20.19 9.99 -18.02
CA LEU A 569 -20.56 8.58 -18.11
C LEU A 569 -20.09 7.79 -16.89
N SER A 570 -18.84 7.97 -16.45
CA SER A 570 -18.30 7.28 -15.27
C SER A 570 -18.97 7.74 -13.96
N ALA A 571 -19.25 9.03 -13.80
CA ALA A 571 -20.02 9.54 -12.66
C ALA A 571 -21.45 8.97 -12.61
N SER A 572 -22.09 8.85 -13.78
CA SER A 572 -23.44 8.29 -13.94
C SER A 572 -23.48 6.80 -13.59
N ALA A 573 -22.52 6.00 -14.05
CA ALA A 573 -22.42 4.58 -13.73
C ALA A 573 -22.18 4.32 -12.23
N VAL A 574 -21.31 5.12 -11.58
CA VAL A 574 -21.07 5.06 -10.13
C VAL A 574 -22.33 5.48 -9.35
N THR A 575 -23.09 6.46 -9.84
CA THR A 575 -24.36 6.89 -9.24
C THR A 575 -25.42 5.79 -9.34
N GLY A 576 -25.64 5.27 -10.54
CA GLY A 576 -26.65 4.23 -10.81
C GLY A 576 -26.41 2.94 -10.00
N SER A 577 -25.15 2.48 -9.91
CA SER A 577 -24.80 1.30 -9.10
C SER A 577 -25.04 1.50 -7.60
N LYS A 578 -24.71 2.68 -7.04
CA LYS A 578 -25.02 3.02 -5.63
C LYS A 578 -26.52 3.15 -5.37
N MET A 579 -27.27 3.72 -6.31
CA MET A 579 -28.74 3.80 -6.23
C MET A 579 -29.37 2.41 -6.26
N LEU A 580 -28.97 1.55 -7.22
CA LEU A 580 -29.45 0.16 -7.32
C LEU A 580 -29.16 -0.63 -6.04
N ARG A 581 -27.95 -0.50 -5.48
CA ARG A 581 -27.60 -1.10 -4.18
C ARG A 581 -28.48 -0.57 -3.05
N SER A 582 -28.75 0.74 -3.00
CA SER A 582 -29.59 1.35 -1.97
C SER A 582 -31.05 0.87 -2.05
N THR A 583 -31.58 0.74 -3.26
CA THR A 583 -32.90 0.11 -3.51
C THR A 583 -32.91 -1.36 -3.10
N GLY A 584 -31.85 -2.11 -3.41
CA GLY A 584 -31.66 -3.48 -2.95
C GLY A 584 -31.65 -3.59 -1.41
N GLU A 585 -30.90 -2.73 -0.72
CA GLU A 585 -30.89 -2.65 0.74
C GLU A 585 -32.25 -2.22 1.33
N MET A 586 -33.00 -1.34 0.64
CA MET A 586 -34.35 -0.91 1.04
C MET A 586 -35.38 -2.04 0.97
N LEU A 587 -35.26 -2.97 0.01
CA LEU A 587 -36.15 -4.12 -0.13
C LEU A 587 -35.69 -5.32 0.71
N TYR A 588 -34.38 -5.57 0.78
CA TYR A 588 -33.80 -6.74 1.43
C TYR A 588 -33.76 -6.65 2.97
N ASN A 589 -33.39 -5.49 3.54
CA ASN A 589 -33.25 -5.38 4.99
C ASN A 589 -34.59 -5.57 5.76
N PRO A 590 -35.74 -5.02 5.31
CA PRO A 590 -37.03 -5.33 5.92
C PRO A 590 -37.39 -6.81 5.84
N TYR A 591 -37.05 -7.50 4.74
CA TYR A 591 -37.26 -8.95 4.62
C TYR A 591 -36.38 -9.76 5.60
N VAL A 592 -35.13 -9.33 5.84
CA VAL A 592 -34.26 -9.95 6.85
C VAL A 592 -34.80 -9.74 8.26
N GLU A 593 -35.24 -8.53 8.62
CA GLU A 593 -35.85 -8.26 9.94
C GLU A 593 -37.17 -9.01 10.13
N TYR A 594 -38.01 -9.09 9.09
CA TYR A 594 -39.21 -9.93 9.08
C TYR A 594 -38.88 -11.41 9.36
N ARG A 595 -37.87 -11.96 8.66
CA ARG A 595 -37.42 -13.34 8.84
C ARG A 595 -36.82 -13.56 10.24
N ARG A 596 -36.07 -12.60 10.79
CA ARG A 596 -35.56 -12.64 12.17
C ARG A 596 -36.68 -12.68 13.20
N GLY A 597 -37.71 -11.84 13.05
CA GLY A 597 -38.90 -11.83 13.92
C GLY A 597 -39.73 -13.12 13.86
N ARG A 598 -39.57 -13.93 12.80
CA ARG A 598 -40.29 -15.20 12.60
C ARG A 598 -39.49 -16.47 12.90
N SER A 599 -38.18 -16.37 13.16
CA SER A 599 -37.35 -17.53 13.50
C SER A 599 -37.65 -18.04 14.91
N PRO A 600 -37.97 -19.34 15.09
CA PRO A 600 -38.07 -19.92 16.43
C PRO A 600 -36.72 -19.86 17.16
N LYS A 601 -36.72 -19.59 18.47
CA LYS A 601 -35.54 -19.89 19.29
C LYS A 601 -35.31 -21.41 19.26
N PRO A 602 -34.05 -21.90 19.17
CA PRO A 602 -33.77 -23.30 19.40
C PRO A 602 -34.18 -23.67 20.83
N SER A 603 -34.83 -24.83 20.98
CA SER A 603 -35.23 -25.40 22.26
C SER A 603 -34.00 -25.72 23.11
N SER A 604 -34.00 -25.24 24.35
CA SER A 604 -32.95 -25.51 25.34
C SER A 604 -33.19 -26.86 26.03
N GLU A 605 -32.59 -27.92 25.50
CA GLU A 605 -32.40 -29.20 26.20
C GLU A 605 -30.99 -29.74 25.95
N GLY A 606 -30.43 -30.50 26.90
CA GLY A 606 -29.14 -31.19 26.74
C GLY A 606 -27.94 -30.61 27.50
N GLY A 607 -28.11 -30.18 28.76
CA GLY A 607 -26.98 -29.81 29.61
C GLY A 607 -26.28 -31.04 30.23
N VAL A 608 -25.13 -31.47 29.69
CA VAL A 608 -24.20 -32.39 30.39
C VAL A 608 -22.74 -31.93 30.30
N ARG A 609 -22.18 -31.71 31.49
CA ARG A 609 -20.84 -31.27 31.91
C ARG A 609 -19.61 -31.73 31.11
N ALA A 610 -18.64 -30.81 31.01
CA ALA A 610 -17.24 -31.06 31.36
C ALA A 610 -16.79 -29.99 32.39
N ARG A 611 -16.75 -30.35 33.68
CA ARG A 611 -15.53 -30.61 34.49
C ARG A 611 -14.83 -29.35 35.03
N SER A 612 -15.30 -28.90 36.19
CA SER A 612 -14.43 -28.47 37.29
C SER A 612 -14.81 -29.30 38.53
N SER A 613 -13.82 -29.68 39.34
CA SER A 613 -13.96 -30.53 40.54
C SER A 613 -13.43 -29.80 41.78
N PRO A 614 -13.86 -30.17 43.00
CA PRO A 614 -14.20 -29.18 44.02
C PRO A 614 -13.48 -29.36 45.37
N CYS A 615 -13.70 -28.40 46.28
CA CYS A 615 -13.66 -28.49 47.76
C CYS A 615 -14.07 -27.10 48.33
N SER A 616 -14.77 -26.91 49.45
CA SER A 616 -15.40 -27.82 50.43
C SER A 616 -16.66 -27.13 51.01
N ALA A 617 -17.48 -27.82 51.81
CA ALA A 617 -18.76 -27.30 52.32
C ALA A 617 -18.90 -27.39 53.85
N LEU A 618 -19.75 -26.49 54.41
CA LEU A 618 -20.49 -26.58 55.69
C LEU A 618 -19.70 -26.49 57.03
N PRO A 619 -20.38 -26.27 58.19
CA PRO A 619 -21.68 -25.61 58.48
C PRO A 619 -21.58 -24.49 59.56
N SER A 620 -22.60 -23.65 59.82
CA SER A 620 -23.57 -23.80 60.94
C SER A 620 -24.38 -22.49 61.19
N PRO A 621 -25.48 -22.46 61.98
CA PRO A 621 -26.53 -21.40 61.98
C PRO A 621 -26.62 -20.54 63.27
N HIS A 622 -27.71 -19.73 63.40
CA HIS A 622 -28.08 -18.75 64.46
C HIS A 622 -27.41 -17.35 64.35
N ASP A 623 -27.98 -16.21 64.79
CA ASP A 623 -29.32 -15.87 65.31
C ASP A 623 -29.71 -14.36 65.14
N SER A 624 -30.99 -14.04 65.36
CA SER A 624 -31.59 -12.82 65.97
C SER A 624 -31.22 -11.34 65.62
N THR A 625 -32.30 -10.52 65.57
CA THR A 625 -32.46 -9.09 66.00
C THR A 625 -31.85 -7.94 65.16
N GLN A 626 -32.70 -7.08 64.54
CA GLN A 626 -33.22 -5.74 65.01
C GLN A 626 -32.16 -4.60 64.90
N THR A 627 -32.45 -3.36 64.47
CA THR A 627 -33.61 -2.47 64.74
C THR A 627 -33.94 -1.45 63.63
N SER A 628 -35.23 -1.01 63.59
CA SER A 628 -35.83 0.31 63.19
C SER A 628 -35.02 1.40 62.44
N SER A 629 -35.60 2.22 61.55
CA SER A 629 -36.86 2.97 61.74
C SER A 629 -37.76 3.17 60.50
N THR A 630 -39.00 3.62 60.77
CA THR A 630 -40.14 3.81 59.86
C THR A 630 -40.15 5.18 59.16
N ASP A 631 -40.93 5.31 58.08
CA ASP A 631 -42.17 6.11 58.11
C ASP A 631 -43.12 5.83 56.91
N ASP A 632 -44.40 5.71 57.26
CA ASP A 632 -45.67 5.96 56.54
C ASP A 632 -45.98 5.42 55.11
N THR A 633 -46.79 4.35 55.15
CA THR A 633 -47.84 3.90 54.21
C THR A 633 -49.00 4.92 54.02
N PRO A 634 -50.06 4.70 53.19
CA PRO A 634 -50.44 3.51 52.39
C PRO A 634 -50.91 3.76 50.93
N SER A 635 -50.91 2.71 50.09
CA SER A 635 -52.17 2.17 49.52
C SER A 635 -52.01 0.95 48.58
N LEU A 636 -52.72 -0.10 48.98
CA LEU A 636 -53.45 -1.12 48.19
C LEU A 636 -52.70 -2.07 47.24
N ASN A 637 -52.67 -3.35 47.64
CA ASN A 637 -52.58 -4.52 46.75
C ASN A 637 -53.31 -5.72 47.37
N SER A 638 -54.33 -6.26 46.68
CA SER A 638 -54.82 -7.65 46.76
C SER A 638 -55.86 -7.84 45.64
N ALA A 639 -55.54 -8.62 44.59
CA ALA A 639 -55.88 -10.06 44.44
C ALA A 639 -57.39 -10.27 44.16
N THR A 640 -57.87 -11.06 43.18
CA THR A 640 -57.34 -12.18 42.35
C THR A 640 -58.32 -12.38 41.16
N PRO A 641 -58.28 -13.40 40.27
CA PRO A 641 -57.22 -14.33 39.83
C PRO A 641 -57.03 -14.41 38.29
N SER A 642 -56.15 -15.32 37.87
CA SER A 642 -55.75 -15.69 36.51
C SER A 642 -56.84 -15.80 35.41
N ARG A 643 -56.52 -15.29 34.22
CA ARG A 643 -56.91 -15.91 32.94
C ARG A 643 -55.80 -15.74 31.89
N GLN A 644 -55.21 -16.83 31.42
CA GLN A 644 -54.26 -16.81 30.31
C GLN A 644 -55.00 -16.46 29.01
N LEU A 645 -54.52 -15.46 28.25
CA LEU A 645 -54.81 -15.28 26.82
C LEU A 645 -53.78 -14.33 26.17
N SER A 646 -52.93 -14.90 25.32
CA SER A 646 -52.36 -14.30 24.09
C SER A 646 -52.12 -12.77 24.01
N ASP A 647 -51.00 -12.27 24.53
CA ASP A 647 -50.54 -10.89 24.23
C ASP A 647 -49.04 -10.77 23.82
N THR A 648 -48.26 -11.84 23.97
CA THR A 648 -46.83 -11.85 23.58
C THR A 648 -46.57 -11.90 22.07
N GLN A 649 -47.58 -12.18 21.24
CA GLN A 649 -47.48 -12.07 19.78
C GLN A 649 -47.68 -10.63 19.27
N GLY A 650 -48.61 -9.87 19.86
CA GLY A 650 -48.91 -8.50 19.44
C GLY A 650 -47.68 -7.58 19.55
N VAL A 651 -47.06 -7.56 20.73
CA VAL A 651 -45.86 -6.76 21.02
C VAL A 651 -44.67 -7.14 20.10
N ARG A 652 -44.48 -8.43 19.81
CA ARG A 652 -43.42 -8.89 18.89
C ARG A 652 -43.70 -8.51 17.44
N SER A 653 -44.96 -8.58 17.01
CA SER A 653 -45.38 -8.14 15.67
C SER A 653 -45.15 -6.64 15.50
N LEU A 654 -45.53 -5.83 16.50
CA LEU A 654 -45.32 -4.38 16.50
C LEU A 654 -43.83 -4.01 16.47
N ALA A 655 -43.00 -4.66 17.29
CA ALA A 655 -41.55 -4.45 17.31
C ALA A 655 -40.88 -4.87 15.98
N THR A 656 -41.31 -5.99 15.40
CA THR A 656 -40.80 -6.44 14.09
C THR A 656 -41.20 -5.46 12.99
N ALA A 657 -42.46 -5.01 12.95
CA ALA A 657 -42.94 -4.00 12.02
C ALA A 657 -42.19 -2.66 12.20
N GLY A 658 -41.94 -2.23 13.44
CA GLY A 658 -41.13 -1.04 13.74
C GLY A 658 -39.70 -1.15 13.19
N ASN A 659 -39.03 -2.28 13.40
CA ASN A 659 -37.69 -2.54 12.86
C ASN A 659 -37.68 -2.58 11.32
N MET A 660 -38.70 -3.17 10.70
CA MET A 660 -38.87 -3.18 9.24
C MET A 660 -39.07 -1.76 8.69
N VAL A 661 -39.95 -0.96 9.29
CA VAL A 661 -40.16 0.45 8.91
C VAL A 661 -38.88 1.27 9.07
N ALA A 662 -38.17 1.11 10.19
CA ALA A 662 -36.88 1.77 10.40
C ALA A 662 -35.82 1.36 9.35
N ALA A 663 -35.78 0.08 8.95
CA ALA A 663 -34.90 -0.40 7.89
C ALA A 663 -35.26 0.21 6.52
N THR A 664 -36.57 0.30 6.19
CA THR A 664 -37.06 0.93 4.95
C THR A 664 -36.72 2.43 4.90
N VAL A 665 -37.00 3.17 5.99
CA VAL A 665 -36.69 4.60 6.10
C VAL A 665 -35.18 4.85 5.98
N LYS A 666 -34.35 3.99 6.59
CA LYS A 666 -32.89 4.04 6.45
C LYS A 666 -32.42 3.76 5.01
N GLY A 667 -33.08 2.84 4.31
CA GLY A 667 -32.85 2.57 2.88
C GLY A 667 -33.22 3.77 1.99
N PHE A 668 -34.39 4.37 2.22
CA PHE A 668 -34.85 5.56 1.51
C PHE A 668 -33.93 6.77 1.75
N GLY A 669 -33.51 7.01 2.99
CA GLY A 669 -32.55 8.07 3.33
C GLY A 669 -31.21 7.91 2.60
N LYS A 670 -30.68 6.67 2.51
CA LYS A 670 -29.49 6.36 1.70
C LYS A 670 -29.73 6.63 0.21
N PHE A 671 -30.88 6.23 -0.33
CA PHE A 671 -31.22 6.43 -1.74
C PHE A 671 -31.28 7.92 -2.09
N THR A 672 -32.03 8.72 -1.33
CA THR A 672 -32.19 10.17 -1.58
C THR A 672 -30.85 10.91 -1.42
N GLY A 673 -30.04 10.57 -0.42
CA GLY A 673 -28.69 11.11 -0.28
C GLY A 673 -27.76 10.72 -1.45
N THR A 674 -27.88 9.49 -1.95
CA THR A 674 -27.13 9.01 -3.12
C THR A 674 -27.57 9.72 -4.41
N TYR A 675 -28.87 9.93 -4.59
CA TYR A 675 -29.42 10.69 -5.73
C TYR A 675 -28.90 12.13 -5.73
N PHE A 676 -29.01 12.84 -4.60
CA PHE A 676 -28.52 14.21 -4.50
C PHE A 676 -27.01 14.29 -4.78
N LYS A 677 -26.19 13.47 -4.10
CA LYS A 677 -24.75 13.45 -4.34
C LYS A 677 -24.41 13.09 -5.79
N GLY A 678 -25.03 12.07 -6.36
CA GLY A 678 -24.71 11.63 -7.73
C GLY A 678 -25.15 12.62 -8.80
N VAL A 679 -26.42 12.99 -8.80
CA VAL A 679 -27.07 13.75 -9.89
C VAL A 679 -26.85 15.26 -9.76
N VAL A 680 -26.86 15.81 -8.55
CA VAL A 680 -26.73 17.26 -8.32
C VAL A 680 -25.28 17.69 -8.12
N VAL A 681 -24.41 16.79 -7.63
CA VAL A 681 -23.02 17.13 -7.30
C VAL A 681 -22.01 16.44 -8.22
N ASP A 682 -21.91 15.10 -8.18
CA ASP A 682 -20.84 14.34 -8.82
C ASP A 682 -20.89 14.43 -10.36
N ILE A 683 -22.07 14.39 -10.99
CA ILE A 683 -22.22 14.51 -12.46
C ILE A 683 -21.87 15.92 -12.99
N PRO A 684 -22.44 17.03 -12.48
CA PRO A 684 -22.06 18.38 -12.93
C PRO A 684 -20.58 18.71 -12.66
N HIS A 685 -20.03 18.25 -11.54
CA HIS A 685 -18.61 18.42 -11.23
C HIS A 685 -17.73 17.64 -12.21
N ALA A 686 -18.09 16.39 -12.56
CA ALA A 686 -17.35 15.61 -13.55
C ALA A 686 -17.44 16.21 -14.97
N ALA A 687 -18.54 16.87 -15.32
CA ALA A 687 -18.67 17.62 -16.56
C ALA A 687 -17.73 18.85 -16.57
N ALA A 688 -17.78 19.68 -15.52
CA ALA A 688 -16.93 20.86 -15.39
C ALA A 688 -15.42 20.51 -15.46
N GLU A 689 -15.00 19.49 -14.71
CA GLU A 689 -13.62 19.00 -14.74
C GLU A 689 -13.23 18.41 -16.08
N GLY A 690 -14.12 17.62 -16.71
CA GLY A 690 -13.87 17.07 -18.02
C GLY A 690 -13.66 18.15 -19.07
N PHE A 691 -14.46 19.23 -19.06
CA PHE A 691 -14.24 20.42 -19.90
C PHE A 691 -12.94 21.16 -19.56
N ARG A 692 -12.57 21.28 -18.27
CA ARG A 692 -11.33 21.93 -17.82
C ARG A 692 -10.07 21.24 -18.38
N GLN A 693 -10.12 19.91 -18.56
CA GLN A 693 -8.95 19.11 -18.91
C GLN A 693 -8.77 18.86 -20.42
N VAL A 694 -9.78 19.10 -21.27
CA VAL A 694 -9.66 18.98 -22.74
C VAL A 694 -8.43 19.71 -23.33
N PRO A 695 -8.00 20.90 -22.85
CA PRO A 695 -6.77 21.55 -23.28
C PRO A 695 -5.51 20.67 -23.28
N ARG A 696 -5.45 19.71 -22.33
CA ARG A 696 -4.34 18.78 -22.17
C ARG A 696 -4.18 17.81 -23.34
N LEU A 697 -5.27 17.50 -24.06
CA LEU A 697 -5.28 16.57 -25.19
C LEU A 697 -4.59 17.11 -26.45
N TYR A 698 -4.25 18.41 -26.48
CA TYR A 698 -3.53 19.06 -27.60
C TYR A 698 -2.32 19.90 -27.14
N GLY A 699 -1.73 19.57 -25.99
CA GLY A 699 -0.49 20.19 -25.50
C GLY A 699 -0.67 21.59 -24.91
N GLU A 700 -1.77 21.85 -24.20
CA GLU A 700 -1.87 22.98 -23.27
C GLU A 700 -2.02 22.46 -21.83
N GLN A 701 -1.29 23.02 -20.88
CA GLN A 701 -1.52 22.73 -19.46
C GLN A 701 -2.77 23.47 -18.97
N PRO A 702 -3.78 22.77 -18.41
CA PRO A 702 -4.91 23.43 -17.75
C PRO A 702 -4.48 24.17 -16.48
N GLU A 703 -5.18 25.26 -16.15
CA GLU A 703 -4.98 26.01 -14.90
C GLU A 703 -5.40 25.17 -13.68
N GLU A 704 -4.56 25.16 -12.64
CA GLU A 704 -4.80 24.44 -11.38
C GLU A 704 -5.23 25.40 -10.26
N TYR A 705 -6.50 25.32 -9.88
CA TYR A 705 -7.12 26.25 -8.92
C TYR A 705 -6.93 25.90 -7.44
N GLY A 706 -6.31 24.75 -7.16
CA GLY A 706 -6.15 24.16 -5.83
C GLY A 706 -7.32 23.25 -5.40
N ALA A 707 -7.07 22.40 -4.41
CA ALA A 707 -7.99 21.34 -4.01
C ALA A 707 -9.23 21.86 -3.24
N ILE A 708 -10.39 21.28 -3.56
CA ILE A 708 -11.68 21.56 -2.90
C ILE A 708 -11.82 20.68 -1.65
N GLN A 709 -11.79 21.31 -0.48
CA GLN A 709 -11.81 20.66 0.84
C GLN A 709 -13.12 20.91 1.60
N ASP A 710 -13.72 22.07 1.36
CA ASP A 710 -14.90 22.60 2.04
C ASP A 710 -15.67 23.54 1.11
N TRP A 711 -16.79 24.09 1.58
CA TRP A 711 -17.61 25.00 0.79
C TRP A 711 -16.87 26.31 0.42
N LYS A 712 -15.88 26.74 1.21
CA LYS A 712 -15.12 27.97 0.98
C LYS A 712 -14.10 27.81 -0.14
N SER A 713 -13.31 26.74 -0.08
CA SER A 713 -12.40 26.34 -1.15
C SER A 713 -13.17 26.04 -2.44
N GLY A 714 -14.31 25.35 -2.36
CA GLY A 714 -15.22 25.15 -3.50
C GLY A 714 -15.71 26.46 -4.15
N ALA A 715 -16.06 27.46 -3.33
CA ALA A 715 -16.44 28.80 -3.82
C ALA A 715 -15.27 29.59 -4.42
N ILE A 716 -14.07 29.50 -3.84
CA ILE A 716 -12.86 30.15 -4.36
C ILE A 716 -12.46 29.55 -5.71
N VAL A 717 -12.45 28.22 -5.82
CA VAL A 717 -12.17 27.49 -7.07
C VAL A 717 -13.22 27.81 -8.13
N GLY A 718 -14.51 27.81 -7.76
CA GLY A 718 -15.63 28.25 -8.60
C GLY A 718 -15.43 29.65 -9.17
N GLY A 719 -15.09 30.62 -8.31
CA GLY A 719 -14.86 32.01 -8.72
C GLY A 719 -13.65 32.17 -9.65
N LYS A 720 -12.50 31.57 -9.33
CA LYS A 720 -11.30 31.64 -10.18
C LYS A 720 -11.52 31.00 -11.54
N ASN A 721 -11.99 29.75 -11.58
CA ASN A 721 -12.26 29.02 -12.81
C ASN A 721 -13.32 29.73 -13.67
N PHE A 722 -14.30 30.42 -13.06
CA PHE A 722 -15.24 31.24 -13.79
C PHE A 722 -14.57 32.46 -14.44
N VAL A 723 -13.83 33.26 -13.67
CA VAL A 723 -13.20 34.49 -14.18
C VAL A 723 -12.17 34.17 -15.26
N GLU A 724 -11.22 33.27 -14.98
CA GLU A 724 -10.09 32.96 -15.87
C GLU A 724 -10.52 32.09 -17.06
N GLY A 725 -11.45 31.15 -16.85
CA GLY A 725 -12.02 30.35 -17.93
C GLY A 725 -12.88 31.15 -18.90
N MET A 726 -13.56 32.20 -18.41
CA MET A 726 -14.32 33.13 -19.26
C MET A 726 -13.40 34.11 -19.99
N THR A 727 -12.38 34.67 -19.34
CA THR A 727 -11.46 35.63 -19.97
C THR A 727 -10.57 34.97 -21.02
N ASP A 728 -9.87 33.87 -20.71
CA ASP A 728 -9.04 33.17 -21.70
C ASP A 728 -9.89 32.43 -22.75
N GLY A 729 -11.06 31.91 -22.38
CA GLY A 729 -11.99 31.29 -23.32
C GLY A 729 -12.47 32.26 -24.40
N LEU A 730 -12.85 33.49 -24.04
CA LEU A 730 -13.33 34.50 -24.99
C LEU A 730 -12.18 35.24 -25.72
N THR A 731 -11.11 35.61 -25.01
CA THR A 731 -10.00 36.38 -25.61
C THR A 731 -9.02 35.50 -26.38
N GLY A 732 -8.94 34.20 -26.05
CA GLY A 732 -8.01 33.22 -26.63
C GLY A 732 -8.11 33.09 -28.15
N ILE A 733 -9.29 33.31 -28.73
CA ILE A 733 -9.50 33.33 -30.19
C ILE A 733 -8.67 34.43 -30.88
N PHE A 734 -8.36 35.52 -30.19
CA PHE A 734 -7.60 36.66 -30.71
C PHE A 734 -6.16 36.69 -30.20
N THR A 735 -5.93 36.36 -28.92
CA THR A 735 -4.60 36.44 -28.30
C THR A 735 -3.69 35.29 -28.72
N LYS A 736 -4.20 34.05 -28.83
CA LYS A 736 -3.38 32.88 -29.20
C LYS A 736 -2.89 32.91 -30.66
N PRO A 737 -3.66 33.33 -31.69
CA PRO A 737 -3.10 33.54 -33.03
C PRO A 737 -1.96 34.57 -33.03
N VAL A 738 -2.09 35.69 -32.31
CA VAL A 738 -1.05 36.73 -32.25
C VAL A 738 0.21 36.22 -31.56
N LYS A 739 0.07 35.46 -30.46
CA LYS A 739 1.19 34.82 -29.78
C LYS A 739 1.88 33.79 -30.70
N GLY A 740 1.12 32.86 -31.28
CA GLY A 740 1.65 31.87 -32.20
C GLY A 740 2.28 32.48 -33.45
N ALA A 741 1.75 33.59 -33.98
CA ALA A 741 2.34 34.31 -35.10
C ALA A 741 3.75 34.84 -34.80
N ARG A 742 4.01 35.27 -33.55
CA ARG A 742 5.34 35.71 -33.10
C ARG A 742 6.32 34.54 -32.93
N GLU A 743 5.81 33.35 -32.60
CA GLU A 743 6.62 32.17 -32.31
C GLU A 743 6.95 31.32 -33.56
N GLN A 744 6.00 31.16 -34.49
CA GLN A 744 6.13 30.27 -35.67
C GLN A 744 5.52 30.86 -36.95
N GLY A 745 5.38 32.19 -37.06
CA GLY A 745 4.81 32.86 -38.24
C GLY A 745 3.39 32.40 -38.58
N ALA A 746 3.06 32.31 -39.87
CA ALA A 746 1.71 31.94 -40.33
C ALA A 746 1.25 30.55 -39.81
N LEU A 747 2.17 29.58 -39.67
CA LEU A 747 1.86 28.26 -39.12
C LEU A 747 1.48 28.36 -37.63
N GLY A 748 2.21 29.19 -36.87
CA GLY A 748 1.88 29.46 -35.47
C GLY A 748 0.58 30.24 -35.30
N ALA A 749 0.25 31.17 -36.21
CA ALA A 749 -1.03 31.87 -36.20
C ALA A 749 -2.21 30.90 -36.37
N ALA A 750 -2.12 29.97 -37.33
CA ALA A 750 -3.13 28.94 -37.57
C ALA A 750 -3.28 27.97 -36.37
N LYS A 751 -2.15 27.50 -35.80
CA LYS A 751 -2.16 26.71 -34.55
C LYS A 751 -2.80 27.49 -33.39
N GLY A 752 -2.48 28.78 -33.27
CA GLY A 752 -3.03 29.67 -32.25
C GLY A 752 -4.54 29.86 -32.38
N PHE A 753 -5.06 30.00 -33.61
CA PHE A 753 -6.50 30.09 -33.86
C PHE A 753 -7.24 28.78 -33.52
N MET A 754 -6.65 27.62 -33.86
CA MET A 754 -7.18 26.32 -33.45
C MET A 754 -7.19 26.18 -31.92
N LYS A 755 -6.09 26.51 -31.24
CA LYS A 755 -6.00 26.54 -29.76
C LYS A 755 -6.96 27.55 -29.11
N GLY A 756 -7.28 28.65 -29.78
CA GLY A 756 -8.24 29.66 -29.32
C GLY A 756 -9.69 29.20 -29.43
N THR A 757 -10.07 28.63 -30.57
CA THR A 757 -11.44 28.12 -30.82
C THR A 757 -11.77 26.89 -29.98
N ILE A 758 -10.83 25.96 -29.79
CA ILE A 758 -11.01 24.85 -28.83
C ILE A 758 -11.06 25.39 -27.39
N GLY A 759 -10.25 26.41 -27.07
CA GLY A 759 -10.29 27.12 -25.79
C GLY A 759 -11.69 27.69 -25.48
N LEU A 760 -12.33 28.37 -26.43
CA LEU A 760 -13.72 28.85 -26.27
C LEU A 760 -14.69 27.69 -26.00
N ALA A 761 -14.62 26.62 -26.80
CA ALA A 761 -15.52 25.47 -26.72
C ALA A 761 -15.37 24.62 -25.44
N THR A 762 -14.32 24.84 -24.65
CA THR A 762 -13.97 24.01 -23.48
C THR A 762 -13.90 24.84 -22.19
N LYS A 763 -13.19 25.97 -22.19
CA LYS A 763 -13.01 26.82 -21.01
C LYS A 763 -14.28 27.55 -20.61
N VAL A 764 -15.13 27.98 -21.54
CA VAL A 764 -16.41 28.65 -21.21
C VAL A 764 -17.44 27.69 -20.60
N PRO A 765 -17.67 26.47 -21.14
CA PRO A 765 -18.50 25.46 -20.46
C PRO A 765 -17.95 25.05 -19.09
N SER A 766 -16.62 24.89 -18.95
CA SER A 766 -15.98 24.66 -17.64
C SER A 766 -16.25 25.81 -16.67
N ALA A 767 -16.08 27.07 -17.09
CA ALA A 767 -16.35 28.26 -16.29
C ALA A 767 -17.80 28.28 -15.78
N GLY A 768 -18.77 28.14 -16.70
CA GLY A 768 -20.20 28.19 -16.38
C GLY A 768 -20.66 27.05 -15.46
N LEU A 769 -20.26 25.80 -15.73
CA LEU A 769 -20.61 24.66 -14.88
C LEU A 769 -19.87 24.71 -13.54
N GLY A 770 -18.57 25.04 -13.56
CA GLY A 770 -17.71 25.09 -12.38
C GLY A 770 -18.15 26.11 -11.33
N LEU A 771 -18.72 27.24 -11.76
CA LEU A 771 -19.27 28.27 -10.85
C LEU A 771 -20.33 27.70 -9.89
N VAL A 772 -21.08 26.67 -10.30
CA VAL A 772 -22.08 25.99 -9.45
C VAL A 772 -21.54 24.67 -8.91
N ALA A 773 -20.88 23.86 -9.74
CA ALA A 773 -20.47 22.52 -9.37
C ALA A 773 -19.39 22.48 -8.27
N TYR A 774 -18.38 23.38 -8.33
CA TYR A 774 -17.30 23.40 -7.34
C TYR A 774 -17.77 23.82 -5.92
N PRO A 775 -18.63 24.84 -5.73
CA PRO A 775 -19.27 25.11 -4.44
C PRO A 775 -20.09 23.93 -3.90
N PHE A 776 -20.93 23.30 -4.73
CA PHE A 776 -21.76 22.17 -4.30
C PHE A 776 -20.91 20.94 -3.92
N TYR A 777 -19.82 20.69 -4.64
CA TYR A 777 -18.84 19.66 -4.27
C TYR A 777 -18.17 19.97 -2.93
N GLY A 778 -17.77 21.23 -2.69
CA GLY A 778 -17.24 21.69 -1.41
C GLY A 778 -18.24 21.57 -0.25
N ILE A 779 -19.53 21.81 -0.49
CA ILE A 779 -20.60 21.56 0.50
C ILE A 779 -20.70 20.06 0.81
N SER A 780 -20.67 19.19 -0.20
CA SER A 780 -20.63 17.74 0.02
C SER A 780 -19.44 17.32 0.87
N LYS A 781 -18.24 17.85 0.61
CA LYS A 781 -17.04 17.60 1.44
C LYS A 781 -17.18 18.09 2.87
N SER A 782 -17.80 19.25 3.07
CA SER A 782 -18.07 19.80 4.41
C SER A 782 -19.00 18.89 5.23
N ILE A 783 -20.02 18.31 4.59
CA ILE A 783 -20.94 17.34 5.20
C ILE A 783 -20.20 16.03 5.50
N GLU A 784 -19.44 15.49 4.54
CA GLU A 784 -18.67 14.25 4.73
C GLU A 784 -17.66 14.35 5.88
N ALA A 785 -16.92 15.47 5.98
CA ALA A 785 -15.99 15.73 7.08
C ALA A 785 -16.66 15.86 8.46
N THR A 786 -17.95 16.17 8.50
CA THR A 786 -18.74 16.23 9.76
C THR A 786 -19.19 14.83 10.21
N VAL A 787 -19.42 13.92 9.25
CA VAL A 787 -19.80 12.51 9.53
C VAL A 787 -18.58 11.64 9.81
N ARG A 788 -17.47 11.87 9.10
CA ARG A 788 -16.22 11.09 9.16
C ARG A 788 -15.21 11.68 10.15
N GLY A 789 -15.52 11.55 11.44
CA GLY A 789 -14.74 12.14 12.52
C GLY A 789 -14.06 11.13 13.47
N ARG A 790 -14.04 9.83 13.17
CA ARG A 790 -13.51 8.80 14.07
C ARG A 790 -11.98 8.78 14.05
N SER A 791 -11.37 8.66 12.88
CA SER A 791 -9.90 8.63 12.74
C SER A 791 -9.27 9.90 13.31
N ARG A 792 -9.87 11.06 13.01
CA ARG A 792 -9.42 12.35 13.52
C ARG A 792 -9.40 12.40 15.06
N LYS A 793 -10.42 11.84 15.73
CA LYS A 793 -10.45 11.75 17.20
C LYS A 793 -9.36 10.82 17.75
N ILE A 794 -9.10 9.70 17.07
CA ILE A 794 -8.02 8.76 17.44
C ILE A 794 -6.66 9.45 17.32
N ILE A 795 -6.39 10.13 16.20
CA ILE A 795 -5.15 10.89 15.97
C ILE A 795 -4.98 12.01 17.01
N VAL A 796 -6.04 12.77 17.31
CA VAL A 796 -6.03 13.81 18.36
C VAL A 796 -5.66 13.21 19.72
N HIS A 797 -6.29 12.10 20.09
CA HIS A 797 -6.03 11.44 21.37
C HIS A 797 -4.59 10.90 21.44
N ALA A 798 -4.10 10.23 20.40
CA ALA A 798 -2.73 9.72 20.35
C ALA A 798 -1.69 10.85 20.44
N ARG A 799 -1.88 11.96 19.70
CA ARG A 799 -0.98 13.13 19.76
C ARG A 799 -0.95 13.80 21.13
N LEU A 800 -2.07 13.85 21.85
CA LEU A 800 -2.13 14.37 23.23
C LEU A 800 -1.45 13.40 24.22
N LYS A 801 -1.72 12.10 24.09
CA LYS A 801 -1.13 11.05 24.93
C LYS A 801 0.40 11.00 24.81
N GLU A 802 0.94 11.13 23.59
CA GLU A 802 2.37 11.26 23.36
C GLU A 802 2.94 12.58 23.92
N GLY A 803 2.23 13.70 23.76
CA GLY A 803 2.63 14.97 24.37
C GLY A 803 2.74 14.90 25.90
N LEU A 804 1.80 14.20 26.56
CA LEU A 804 1.84 13.90 28.00
C LEU A 804 3.06 13.05 28.39
N PHE A 805 3.34 11.98 27.65
CA PHE A 805 4.50 11.13 27.89
C PHE A 805 5.83 11.89 27.75
N GLN A 806 5.99 12.69 26.68
CA GLN A 806 7.16 13.53 26.46
C GLN A 806 7.34 14.59 27.56
N TYR A 807 6.24 15.17 28.06
CA TYR A 807 6.28 16.13 29.17
C TYR A 807 6.75 15.48 30.49
N GLN A 808 6.24 14.29 30.82
CA GLN A 808 6.65 13.55 32.04
C GLN A 808 8.15 13.22 32.02
N ILE A 809 8.71 12.89 30.86
CA ILE A 809 10.16 12.69 30.70
C ILE A 809 10.93 13.97 31.04
N LEU A 810 10.52 15.13 30.49
CA LEU A 810 11.18 16.42 30.76
C LEU A 810 11.14 16.80 32.25
N GLU A 811 10.00 16.60 32.91
CA GLU A 811 9.82 16.89 34.34
C GLU A 811 10.75 16.05 35.23
N VAL A 812 10.95 14.77 34.89
CA VAL A 812 11.92 13.90 35.58
C VAL A 812 13.37 14.36 35.33
N PHE A 813 13.72 14.80 34.12
CA PHE A 813 15.04 15.35 33.84
C PHE A 813 15.31 16.67 34.58
N GLU A 814 14.34 17.58 34.61
CA GLU A 814 14.46 18.85 35.34
C GLU A 814 14.60 18.62 36.86
N THR A 815 13.82 17.69 37.42
CA THR A 815 13.92 17.30 38.83
C THR A 815 15.30 16.73 39.17
N ARG A 816 15.88 15.91 38.28
CA ARG A 816 17.24 15.37 38.45
C ARG A 816 18.32 16.44 38.37
N LEU A 817 18.21 17.39 37.43
CA LEU A 817 19.15 18.52 37.33
C LEU A 817 19.14 19.37 38.61
N ARG A 818 17.95 19.75 39.08
CA ARG A 818 17.78 20.50 40.34
C ARG A 818 18.30 19.75 41.58
N ALA A 819 18.41 18.42 41.52
CA ALA A 819 18.97 17.57 42.59
C ALA A 819 20.48 17.27 42.41
N VAL A 820 21.10 17.76 41.33
CA VAL A 820 22.56 17.78 41.11
C VAL A 820 23.13 19.18 41.38
N ASP A 821 22.33 20.23 41.17
CA ASP A 821 22.66 21.63 41.46
C ASP A 821 22.45 22.02 42.95
N ALA A 822 21.91 21.12 43.78
CA ALA A 822 21.57 21.32 45.20
C ALA A 822 22.32 20.35 46.14
#